data_AF-A0A3P5XP51-F1
#
_entry.id   AF-A0A3P5XP51-F1
#
_cell.length_a   1.000
_cell.length_b   1.000
_cell.length_c   1.000
_cell.angle_alpha   90.00
_cell.angle_beta   90.00
_cell.angle_gamma   90.00
#
_symmetry.space_group_name_H-M   'P 1'
#
loop_
_entity.id
_entity.type
_entity.pdbx_description
1 polymer ?
#
loop_
_entity_poly.entity_id
_entity_poly.type
_entity_poly.pdbx_seq_one_letter_code
_entity_poly.pdbx_strand_id
1 'polypeptide(L)'
;MKKISKYALVAMSAFVLAQAAQTVKSESYLVQSQLVTTVKLTQDNILLFEEIGPYADKSAGKQYYKNIEKIILDKESYEKSIAGDRSFDINYQGVKVNAKLIKDGKHDLVIVNKKDGGILVTFEKEGNKVTFITAKTLDATASLEQDDEYTGSNKDITEKEVAKASKQPETTSDELSLITKLVEEDGAIVFPEIDRYSTNKQVKSLTQQITDIKVNGSLYKDLISDSVKDTLGWVSNMKGLHLGTKAFKDGENTIVISSKGFEDVTITVAKKDGHFHFVSAKQKRSVSAKDSQSTELDVTSLEKAMKEADAIIAKESNKDAVKGLAEKLQVIKDSYKEIKDSKLLADTYRLLKDAIKVYQSADVSINNLTAGTYTLNFRANKENTEESSMLQGAFDKKAKLVVKEDGKMEISLLNTALGAFLIDFSIESKGTYPASVRTQVGKRDINNNYIRSEFTMPIEDLNALHKGAVLVSAMGGQESDLHHYDKYTKLDMTFDTAISKGWTGYQAETDDKEKGAGSERLEKVLIKLGKDLDGDGKLSEAELGQIQGELRLDHYDLTDISLLKHLKKVTELHLEGNQITEIPKEMFSQMKQLRFLNLRSNYLTYLDKNIFKNNTQLKELYLSSNFIHTLEGGLFKPLNRLEQLDLSKNRMKSLHDDQFEGLSHLTSLGFAENNLEDISEKALEPLVSLSFIDFSQNHLSLLPKAIGKLHHLNTIVASKNHITSIENISFKDLPKLSVLNLSTNEISSLPDKIFKHNSQLTKLDFFNNILTQVEESVFPDVETLNLDVTFNQLKSVSPKVRALMGQHKLTPQKHLAKLEASLDGATIKYHQALSLLDLYYWEQKTNSVINRELVSIDDYQQFLQEKGSDITSLLNDMQIDWNIMIQLQKKTSNGQYVTVDKKEMVNDPKDELEGSFDLKGAGTYRIRKAMLIKEFAKRREYVYLVSNDITVTKEQALKQEVTANKEEIGLTKVQLADGVYYLTADMLKSDLASESMSNKAINHRVTLIVEKGLPYLEIEFKGMTVGKMQGYLGELSYFVDGYQRDLAGKPIGQKEKAEVISYFTDATGKSLEDTYGKNYPKVLRIKLIEQAKKDGLVPLQVFVPIMDSISRGSGSQTVFMRLDWQSLTKDKNKVGDEPLSRTGDGGVSTVSQPTGIPAYPARRSKS
;
A
#
# COMPACT_ATOMS: atom_id res chain seq x y z
N MET A 1 21.16 -29.73 -24.28
CA MET A 1 20.54 -30.63 -25.28
C MET A 1 19.24 -31.15 -24.67
N LYS A 2 18.03 -30.91 -25.19
CA LYS A 2 17.57 -30.44 -26.51
C LYS A 2 16.30 -29.59 -26.31
N LYS A 3 16.37 -28.26 -26.35
CA LYS A 3 15.91 -27.40 -27.47
C LYS A 3 14.80 -28.00 -28.34
N ILE A 4 13.63 -27.34 -28.27
CA ILE A 4 12.81 -26.80 -29.38
C ILE A 4 12.77 -27.62 -30.68
N SER A 5 11.57 -28.05 -31.04
CA SER A 5 11.08 -28.21 -32.43
C SER A 5 9.57 -28.44 -32.35
N LYS A 6 8.76 -27.38 -32.49
CA LYS A 6 8.18 -26.86 -33.74
C LYS A 6 6.82 -27.51 -34.06
N TYR A 7 5.86 -26.61 -34.22
CA TYR A 7 4.58 -26.75 -34.89
C TYR A 7 4.56 -27.74 -36.06
N ALA A 8 3.32 -28.20 -36.30
CA ALA A 8 2.80 -28.93 -37.44
C ALA A 8 2.87 -30.46 -37.34
N LEU A 9 1.79 -31.03 -36.80
CA LEU A 9 0.72 -31.69 -37.57
C LEU A 9 -0.51 -31.64 -36.65
N VAL A 10 -1.56 -30.81 -36.81
CA VAL A 10 -2.40 -30.56 -37.98
C VAL A 10 -2.57 -31.81 -38.85
N ALA A 11 -3.47 -32.67 -38.39
CA ALA A 11 -4.37 -33.50 -39.18
C ALA A 11 -5.54 -33.80 -38.24
N MET A 12 -6.78 -33.34 -38.41
CA MET A 12 -7.49 -32.97 -39.62
C MET A 12 -8.45 -31.80 -39.32
N SER A 13 -8.26 -30.71 -40.04
CA SER A 13 -9.36 -29.83 -40.43
C SER A 13 -9.92 -30.38 -41.73
N ALA A 14 -11.21 -30.71 -41.74
CA ALA A 14 -12.08 -30.93 -42.91
C ALA A 14 -13.34 -31.62 -42.34
N PHE A 15 -14.58 -31.20 -42.55
CA PHE A 15 -15.27 -30.74 -43.76
C PHE A 15 -16.71 -30.50 -43.22
N VAL A 16 -17.41 -29.38 -43.37
CA VAL A 16 -18.03 -28.85 -44.59
C VAL A 16 -18.66 -27.49 -44.25
N LEU A 17 -18.25 -26.48 -44.99
CA LEU A 17 -19.02 -25.28 -45.36
C LEU A 17 -20.22 -25.69 -46.22
N ALA A 18 -21.40 -25.09 -45.97
CA ALA A 18 -22.54 -24.85 -46.89
C ALA A 18 -23.89 -25.19 -46.20
N GLN A 19 -24.97 -24.42 -46.26
CA GLN A 19 -25.41 -23.46 -47.26
C GLN A 19 -26.14 -22.25 -46.67
N ALA A 20 -26.03 -21.14 -47.40
CA ALA A 20 -26.79 -19.90 -47.27
C ALA A 20 -28.26 -20.05 -47.72
N ALA A 21 -29.15 -19.21 -47.17
CA ALA A 21 -29.90 -18.17 -47.91
C ALA A 21 -31.30 -17.89 -47.34
N GLN A 22 -31.50 -16.60 -47.00
CA GLN A 22 -32.74 -15.78 -47.06
C GLN A 22 -33.82 -16.07 -45.99
N THR A 23 -34.34 -15.07 -45.26
CA THR A 23 -34.93 -13.83 -45.80
C THR A 23 -34.83 -12.65 -44.80
N VAL A 24 -34.96 -11.46 -45.37
CA VAL A 24 -34.62 -10.09 -44.93
C VAL A 24 -35.71 -9.38 -44.11
N LYS A 25 -35.28 -8.33 -43.37
CA LYS A 25 -35.98 -7.17 -42.72
C LYS A 25 -36.47 -7.40 -41.29
N SER A 26 -36.28 -6.48 -40.33
CA SER A 26 -35.69 -5.13 -40.28
C SER A 26 -35.55 -4.72 -38.81
N GLU A 27 -34.69 -3.72 -38.53
CA GLU A 27 -34.48 -3.01 -37.26
C GLU A 27 -33.63 -3.77 -36.19
N SER A 28 -32.32 -3.51 -36.25
CA SER A 28 -31.32 -4.04 -35.33
C SER A 28 -31.41 -3.41 -33.94
N TYR A 29 -31.75 -4.25 -32.96
CA TYR A 29 -31.61 -4.01 -31.53
C TYR A 29 -30.13 -3.91 -31.12
N LEU A 30 -29.83 -2.95 -30.24
CA LEU A 30 -28.55 -2.76 -29.55
C LEU A 30 -28.15 -4.02 -28.75
N VAL A 31 -26.98 -4.59 -29.01
CA VAL A 31 -26.42 -5.73 -28.25
C VAL A 31 -25.40 -5.17 -27.25
N GLN A 32 -25.76 -5.08 -25.96
CA GLN A 32 -24.81 -4.72 -24.89
C GLN A 32 -23.67 -5.75 -24.77
N SER A 33 -22.47 -5.31 -24.37
CA SER A 33 -21.26 -6.13 -24.18
C SER A 33 -20.67 -5.93 -22.78
N GLN A 34 -20.12 -6.98 -22.16
CA GLN A 34 -19.43 -6.90 -20.85
C GLN A 34 -18.04 -6.27 -20.90
N LEU A 35 -17.53 -6.00 -22.09
CA LEU A 35 -16.17 -5.47 -22.28
C LEU A 35 -16.18 -3.95 -22.34
N VAL A 36 -17.22 -3.38 -22.93
CA VAL A 36 -17.48 -1.95 -23.02
C VAL A 36 -18.99 -1.77 -22.94
N THR A 37 -19.47 -1.15 -21.87
CA THR A 37 -20.90 -1.00 -21.60
C THR A 37 -21.50 0.25 -22.22
N THR A 38 -20.71 1.33 -22.38
CA THR A 38 -21.13 2.53 -23.12
C THR A 38 -19.98 3.12 -23.94
N VAL A 39 -20.35 3.70 -25.09
CA VAL A 39 -19.48 4.58 -25.89
C VAL A 39 -20.16 5.94 -25.95
N LYS A 40 -19.51 6.98 -25.40
CA LYS A 40 -20.08 8.33 -25.35
C LYS A 40 -19.15 9.33 -25.99
N LEU A 41 -19.73 10.29 -26.71
CA LEU A 41 -19.01 11.46 -27.18
C LEU A 41 -19.11 12.58 -26.13
N THR A 42 -17.99 13.02 -25.60
CA THR A 42 -17.95 14.14 -24.65
C THR A 42 -18.11 15.49 -25.36
N GLN A 43 -18.34 16.55 -24.58
CA GLN A 43 -18.43 17.93 -25.10
C GLN A 43 -17.13 18.40 -25.78
N ASP A 44 -16.00 17.77 -25.47
CA ASP A 44 -14.68 18.05 -26.06
C ASP A 44 -14.36 17.15 -27.28
N ASN A 45 -15.37 16.50 -27.85
CA ASN A 45 -15.24 15.64 -29.03
C ASN A 45 -14.32 14.43 -28.79
N ILE A 46 -14.38 13.83 -27.59
CA ILE A 46 -13.66 12.62 -27.21
C ILE A 46 -14.67 11.48 -27.08
N LEU A 47 -14.41 10.34 -27.72
CA LEU A 47 -15.11 9.10 -27.46
C LEU A 47 -14.57 8.47 -26.17
N LEU A 48 -15.41 8.29 -25.18
CA LEU A 48 -15.11 7.55 -23.97
C LEU A 48 -15.74 6.15 -24.07
N PHE A 49 -14.90 5.15 -23.96
CA PHE A 49 -15.23 3.73 -23.87
C PHE A 49 -15.08 3.31 -22.40
N GLU A 50 -16.20 3.18 -21.70
CA GLU A 50 -16.22 2.94 -20.25
C GLU A 50 -15.92 1.46 -19.90
N GLU A 51 -15.45 1.22 -18.67
CA GLU A 51 -15.23 -0.11 -18.05
C GLU A 51 -14.01 -0.94 -18.49
N ILE A 52 -13.03 -0.28 -19.10
CA ILE A 52 -11.71 -0.81 -19.48
C ILE A 52 -10.55 -0.09 -18.76
N GLY A 53 -10.79 0.43 -17.55
CA GLY A 53 -9.85 1.21 -16.73
C GLY A 53 -9.61 0.67 -15.30
N PRO A 54 -8.74 1.31 -14.50
CA PRO A 54 -8.24 0.82 -13.20
C PRO A 54 -9.26 0.56 -12.09
N TYR A 55 -10.50 1.04 -12.24
CA TYR A 55 -11.57 0.87 -11.26
C TYR A 55 -12.81 0.18 -11.86
N ALA A 56 -12.69 -0.43 -13.03
CA ALA A 56 -13.73 -1.31 -13.58
C ALA A 56 -14.04 -2.47 -12.63
N ASP A 57 -15.30 -2.93 -12.64
CA ASP A 57 -15.79 -3.96 -11.71
C ASP A 57 -15.04 -5.30 -11.87
N LYS A 58 -15.01 -6.10 -10.80
CA LYS A 58 -14.10 -7.25 -10.60
C LYS A 58 -14.21 -8.35 -11.67
N SER A 59 -15.22 -8.34 -12.54
CA SER A 59 -15.43 -9.36 -13.57
C SER A 59 -14.68 -9.17 -14.90
N ALA A 60 -14.10 -8.02 -15.24
CA ALA A 60 -13.34 -7.93 -16.50
C ALA A 60 -12.24 -6.85 -16.62
N GLY A 61 -12.30 -5.72 -15.91
CA GLY A 61 -11.51 -4.56 -16.37
C GLY A 61 -10.15 -4.31 -15.70
N LYS A 62 -9.86 -4.85 -14.49
CA LYS A 62 -8.65 -4.46 -13.72
C LYS A 62 -7.32 -5.07 -14.18
N GLN A 63 -7.33 -6.12 -14.98
CA GLN A 63 -6.08 -6.65 -15.57
C GLN A 63 -5.84 -6.13 -16.98
N TYR A 64 -6.91 -5.78 -17.69
CA TYR A 64 -6.86 -5.44 -19.11
C TYR A 64 -6.15 -4.09 -19.37
N TYR A 65 -6.46 -3.04 -18.61
CA TYR A 65 -5.89 -1.69 -18.81
C TYR A 65 -4.37 -1.59 -18.58
N LYS A 66 -3.79 -2.52 -17.81
CA LYS A 66 -2.36 -2.53 -17.48
C LYS A 66 -1.51 -2.86 -18.70
N ASN A 67 -2.09 -3.51 -19.72
CA ASN A 67 -1.37 -4.08 -20.86
C ASN A 67 -2.00 -3.69 -22.21
N ILE A 68 -2.79 -2.60 -22.27
CA ILE A 68 -3.27 -2.05 -23.54
C ILE A 68 -2.06 -1.46 -24.28
N GLU A 69 -1.69 -2.10 -25.39
CA GLU A 69 -0.51 -1.74 -26.18
C GLU A 69 -0.84 -0.66 -27.21
N LYS A 70 -1.97 -0.81 -27.91
CA LYS A 70 -2.43 0.12 -28.95
C LYS A 70 -3.93 0.02 -29.16
N ILE A 71 -4.48 1.03 -29.81
CA ILE A 71 -5.87 1.06 -30.28
C ILE A 71 -5.87 1.26 -31.79
N ILE A 72 -6.77 0.60 -32.49
CA ILE A 72 -6.93 0.70 -33.94
C ILE A 72 -8.39 1.03 -34.21
N LEU A 73 -8.70 2.16 -34.84
CA LEU A 73 -10.06 2.50 -35.25
C LEU A 73 -10.12 2.52 -36.78
N ASP A 74 -11.00 1.72 -37.39
CA ASP A 74 -11.16 1.55 -38.84
C ASP A 74 -9.84 1.30 -39.59
N LYS A 75 -8.99 0.43 -39.02
CA LYS A 75 -7.65 0.08 -39.51
C LYS A 75 -6.58 1.18 -39.35
N GLU A 76 -6.91 2.28 -38.69
CA GLU A 76 -5.97 3.37 -38.38
C GLU A 76 -5.53 3.27 -36.91
N SER A 77 -4.22 3.25 -36.66
CA SER A 77 -3.69 3.15 -35.30
C SER A 77 -3.81 4.49 -34.57
N TYR A 78 -4.23 4.41 -33.31
CA TYR A 78 -4.30 5.53 -32.37
C TYR A 78 -3.18 5.37 -31.34
N GLU A 79 -2.53 6.48 -30.99
CA GLU A 79 -1.37 6.50 -30.10
C GLU A 79 -1.74 6.91 -28.68
N LYS A 80 -1.10 6.31 -27.67
CA LYS A 80 -1.43 6.53 -26.26
C LYS A 80 -0.94 7.91 -25.79
N SER A 81 -1.80 8.93 -25.85
CA SER A 81 -1.52 10.32 -25.51
C SER A 81 -2.79 11.08 -25.11
N ILE A 82 -2.66 12.03 -24.17
CA ILE A 82 -3.73 12.97 -23.76
C ILE A 82 -3.99 14.09 -24.80
N ALA A 83 -3.17 14.20 -25.86
CA ALA A 83 -3.32 15.22 -26.90
C ALA A 83 -2.93 14.70 -28.30
N GLY A 84 -3.73 15.04 -29.31
CA GLY A 84 -3.55 14.63 -30.72
C GLY A 84 -4.85 14.18 -31.37
N ASP A 85 -4.96 14.31 -32.71
CA ASP A 85 -6.22 14.04 -33.44
C ASP A 85 -6.53 12.54 -33.60
N ARG A 86 -5.51 11.66 -33.53
CA ARG A 86 -5.62 10.19 -33.46
C ARG A 86 -4.99 9.66 -32.17
N SER A 87 -5.29 10.28 -31.05
CA SER A 87 -4.77 9.85 -29.75
C SER A 87 -5.82 9.09 -28.94
N PHE A 88 -5.34 8.23 -28.05
CA PHE A 88 -6.14 7.65 -26.98
C PHE A 88 -5.46 7.81 -25.63
N ASP A 89 -6.24 7.94 -24.56
CA ASP A 89 -5.75 7.96 -23.19
C ASP A 89 -6.56 6.98 -22.33
N ILE A 90 -6.05 6.63 -21.15
CA ILE A 90 -6.74 5.74 -20.22
C ILE A 90 -6.74 6.39 -18.84
N ASN A 91 -7.94 6.59 -18.28
CA ASN A 91 -8.09 7.16 -16.94
C ASN A 91 -9.07 6.33 -16.09
N TYR A 92 -9.46 6.88 -14.93
CA TYR A 92 -10.38 6.22 -13.99
C TYR A 92 -11.77 5.90 -14.58
N GLN A 93 -12.17 6.51 -15.71
CA GLN A 93 -13.46 6.30 -16.36
C GLN A 93 -13.42 5.24 -17.48
N GLY A 94 -12.25 5.04 -18.11
CA GLY A 94 -12.10 4.10 -19.23
C GLY A 94 -11.05 4.56 -20.25
N VAL A 95 -11.21 4.11 -21.50
CA VAL A 95 -10.37 4.49 -22.63
C VAL A 95 -11.00 5.67 -23.35
N LYS A 96 -10.25 6.76 -23.49
CA LYS A 96 -10.62 7.98 -24.20
C LYS A 96 -9.98 7.98 -25.56
N VAL A 97 -10.70 8.27 -26.63
CA VAL A 97 -10.20 8.32 -28.01
C VAL A 97 -10.65 9.62 -28.62
N ASN A 98 -9.73 10.37 -29.22
CA ASN A 98 -10.10 11.62 -29.87
C ASN A 98 -11.03 11.34 -31.07
N ALA A 99 -12.23 11.93 -31.06
CA ALA A 99 -13.26 11.69 -32.07
C ALA A 99 -13.21 12.65 -33.26
N LYS A 100 -12.28 13.61 -33.24
CA LYS A 100 -12.23 14.72 -34.21
C LYS A 100 -12.14 14.27 -35.67
N LEU A 101 -11.48 13.15 -35.94
CA LEU A 101 -11.32 12.60 -37.29
C LEU A 101 -12.35 11.51 -37.64
N ILE A 102 -13.26 11.19 -36.71
CA ILE A 102 -14.28 10.15 -36.88
C ILE A 102 -15.50 10.79 -37.55
N LYS A 103 -15.75 10.38 -38.79
CA LYS A 103 -16.89 10.85 -39.59
C LYS A 103 -18.20 10.24 -39.07
N ASP A 104 -19.31 10.64 -39.67
CA ASP A 104 -20.57 9.98 -39.38
C ASP A 104 -20.65 8.66 -40.16
N GLY A 105 -21.22 7.64 -39.54
CA GLY A 105 -21.26 6.27 -40.04
C GLY A 105 -20.85 5.24 -39.00
N LYS A 106 -20.72 3.98 -39.45
CA LYS A 106 -20.38 2.83 -38.61
C LYS A 106 -18.87 2.61 -38.58
N HIS A 107 -18.33 2.38 -37.38
CA HIS A 107 -16.90 2.32 -37.08
C HIS A 107 -16.54 1.11 -36.21
N ASP A 108 -15.35 0.57 -36.40
CA ASP A 108 -14.78 -0.57 -35.67
C ASP A 108 -13.49 -0.16 -34.95
N LEU A 109 -13.48 -0.27 -33.61
CA LEU A 109 -12.35 0.02 -32.74
C LEU A 109 -11.80 -1.26 -32.11
N VAL A 110 -10.57 -1.62 -32.42
CA VAL A 110 -9.82 -2.71 -31.81
C VAL A 110 -8.90 -2.18 -30.72
N ILE A 111 -9.08 -2.64 -29.50
CA ILE A 111 -8.15 -2.46 -28.38
C ILE A 111 -7.24 -3.69 -28.36
N VAL A 112 -5.93 -3.47 -28.49
CA VAL A 112 -4.95 -4.56 -28.55
C VAL A 112 -4.31 -4.77 -27.18
N ASN A 113 -4.49 -5.95 -26.63
CA ASN A 113 -3.81 -6.45 -25.44
C ASN A 113 -3.27 -7.85 -25.74
N LYS A 114 -1.93 -7.98 -25.82
CA LYS A 114 -1.28 -9.25 -26.16
C LYS A 114 -1.33 -10.29 -25.03
N LYS A 115 -1.59 -9.87 -23.80
CA LYS A 115 -1.61 -10.76 -22.63
C LYS A 115 -2.97 -11.41 -22.42
N ASP A 116 -4.04 -10.64 -22.62
CA ASP A 116 -5.40 -11.03 -22.24
C ASP A 116 -6.34 -11.21 -23.46
N GLY A 117 -5.81 -11.12 -24.69
CA GLY A 117 -6.59 -11.11 -25.95
C GLY A 117 -7.13 -9.71 -26.28
N GLY A 118 -7.36 -9.38 -27.56
CA GLY A 118 -7.86 -8.05 -27.97
C GLY A 118 -9.36 -7.85 -27.73
N ILE A 119 -9.87 -6.62 -27.83
CA ILE A 119 -11.32 -6.32 -27.83
C ILE A 119 -11.66 -5.58 -29.12
N LEU A 120 -12.63 -6.05 -29.89
CA LEU A 120 -13.23 -5.29 -30.99
C LEU A 120 -14.55 -4.67 -30.53
N VAL A 121 -14.67 -3.35 -30.66
CA VAL A 121 -15.83 -2.52 -30.33
C VAL A 121 -16.37 -1.90 -31.62
N THR A 122 -17.61 -2.19 -31.98
CA THR A 122 -18.30 -1.58 -33.10
C THR A 122 -19.29 -0.54 -32.59
N PHE A 123 -19.31 0.66 -33.19
CA PHE A 123 -20.25 1.73 -32.86
C PHE A 123 -20.61 2.54 -34.11
N GLU A 124 -21.67 3.34 -34.05
CA GLU A 124 -22.10 4.25 -35.11
C GLU A 124 -22.17 5.67 -34.58
N LYS A 125 -21.73 6.63 -35.39
CA LYS A 125 -21.71 8.05 -35.05
C LYS A 125 -22.61 8.82 -36.02
N GLU A 126 -23.53 9.62 -35.49
CA GLU A 126 -24.39 10.54 -36.24
C GLU A 126 -24.34 11.92 -35.58
N GLY A 127 -23.57 12.85 -36.15
CA GLY A 127 -23.29 14.14 -35.56
C GLY A 127 -22.65 14.01 -34.18
N ASN A 128 -23.36 14.53 -33.16
CA ASN A 128 -22.93 14.46 -31.76
C ASN A 128 -23.48 13.22 -31.02
N LYS A 129 -24.29 12.39 -31.68
CA LYS A 129 -24.85 11.16 -31.12
C LYS A 129 -23.95 9.99 -31.52
N VAL A 130 -23.63 9.14 -30.55
CA VAL A 130 -22.88 7.90 -30.78
C VAL A 130 -23.69 6.75 -30.21
N THR A 131 -23.94 5.75 -31.03
CA THR A 131 -24.69 4.54 -30.71
C THR A 131 -23.73 3.37 -30.74
N PHE A 132 -23.44 2.79 -29.58
CA PHE A 132 -22.70 1.53 -29.49
C PHE A 132 -23.44 0.43 -30.25
N ILE A 133 -22.74 -0.52 -30.89
CA ILE A 133 -23.38 -1.61 -31.64
C ILE A 133 -23.06 -2.96 -30.99
N THR A 134 -21.78 -3.30 -30.84
CA THR A 134 -21.33 -4.57 -30.25
C THR A 134 -19.92 -4.43 -29.69
N ALA A 135 -19.53 -5.27 -28.72
CA ALA A 135 -18.12 -5.52 -28.42
C ALA A 135 -17.85 -6.99 -28.11
N LYS A 136 -16.72 -7.51 -28.61
CA LYS A 136 -16.33 -8.93 -28.48
C LYS A 136 -14.83 -9.07 -28.24
N THR A 137 -14.43 -10.15 -27.56
CA THR A 137 -13.01 -10.52 -27.38
C THR A 137 -12.42 -11.10 -28.66
N LEU A 138 -11.10 -10.96 -28.81
CA LEU A 138 -10.26 -11.53 -29.86
C LEU A 138 -9.21 -12.42 -29.18
N ASP A 139 -9.07 -13.69 -29.60
CA ASP A 139 -8.12 -14.63 -28.99
C ASP A 139 -6.66 -14.16 -29.13
N ALA A 140 -5.83 -14.42 -28.12
CA ALA A 140 -4.42 -14.01 -28.06
C ALA A 140 -3.52 -14.67 -29.13
N THR A 141 -3.98 -15.73 -29.80
CA THR A 141 -3.28 -16.43 -30.88
C THR A 141 -3.86 -16.21 -32.28
N ALA A 142 -4.90 -15.38 -32.41
CA ALA A 142 -5.25 -14.84 -33.72
C ALA A 142 -4.19 -13.78 -34.07
N SER A 143 -3.23 -14.17 -34.89
CA SER A 143 -2.24 -13.31 -35.51
C SER A 143 -2.93 -12.05 -36.07
N LEU A 144 -2.78 -10.92 -35.36
CA LEU A 144 -3.07 -9.59 -35.88
C LEU A 144 -1.90 -9.09 -36.74
N GLU A 145 -1.31 -9.96 -37.55
CA GLU A 145 -0.57 -9.62 -38.76
C GLU A 145 -0.76 -10.74 -39.77
N GLN A 146 -0.82 -10.31 -41.04
CA GLN A 146 -0.91 -11.05 -42.31
C GLN A 146 -2.32 -11.12 -42.95
N ASP A 147 -2.54 -10.62 -44.17
CA ASP A 147 -1.59 -10.12 -45.16
C ASP A 147 -2.24 -9.14 -46.15
N ASP A 148 -1.37 -8.26 -46.65
CA ASP A 148 -1.50 -7.63 -47.96
C ASP A 148 -1.72 -8.68 -49.04
N GLU A 149 -2.77 -8.51 -49.85
CA GLU A 149 -2.79 -9.01 -51.21
C GLU A 149 -3.47 -7.98 -52.12
N TYR A 150 -2.65 -7.17 -52.79
CA TYR A 150 -2.82 -6.99 -54.22
C TYR A 150 -1.45 -7.06 -54.88
N THR A 151 -1.22 -8.25 -55.44
CA THR A 151 -0.26 -8.66 -56.46
C THR A 151 0.35 -7.55 -57.33
N GLY A 152 1.64 -7.69 -57.65
CA GLY A 152 2.30 -6.77 -58.57
C GLY A 152 3.67 -7.11 -59.14
N SER A 153 4.10 -8.39 -59.23
CA SER A 153 5.26 -8.89 -60.05
C SER A 153 6.66 -8.39 -59.61
N ASN A 154 7.81 -9.05 -59.81
CA ASN A 154 8.20 -10.21 -60.60
C ASN A 154 9.60 -10.67 -60.12
N LYS A 155 9.77 -11.97 -59.91
CA LYS A 155 10.91 -12.85 -60.28
C LYS A 155 12.36 -12.71 -59.74
N ASP A 156 12.91 -13.92 -59.64
CA ASP A 156 14.30 -14.43 -59.64
C ASP A 156 15.09 -14.41 -58.31
N ILE A 157 15.19 -15.54 -57.58
CA ILE A 157 16.05 -16.74 -57.79
C ILE A 157 17.56 -16.41 -57.61
N THR A 158 18.18 -16.78 -56.49
CA THR A 158 18.97 -18.03 -56.31
C THR A 158 19.71 -18.07 -54.95
N GLU A 159 19.74 -19.26 -54.36
CA GLU A 159 20.65 -19.69 -53.28
C GLU A 159 22.08 -19.95 -53.81
N LYS A 160 23.10 -19.67 -52.96
CA LYS A 160 24.44 -20.30 -52.80
C LYS A 160 25.35 -19.24 -52.16
N GLU A 161 26.03 -19.43 -51.03
CA GLU A 161 26.97 -20.50 -50.72
C GLU A 161 27.26 -20.56 -49.20
N VAL A 162 27.53 -21.77 -48.70
CA VAL A 162 27.87 -22.07 -47.31
C VAL A 162 29.39 -22.10 -47.10
N ALA A 163 29.80 -21.52 -45.96
CA ALA A 163 31.01 -21.79 -45.15
C ALA A 163 32.39 -21.35 -45.64
N LYS A 164 33.08 -20.56 -44.79
CA LYS A 164 34.29 -20.99 -44.06
C LYS A 164 34.85 -19.94 -43.09
N ALA A 165 35.56 -20.50 -42.10
CA ALA A 165 36.66 -19.92 -41.32
C ALA A 165 36.34 -19.23 -39.99
N SER A 166 36.43 -20.06 -38.94
CA SER A 166 36.96 -19.76 -37.62
C SER A 166 38.23 -18.89 -37.63
N LYS A 167 38.26 -17.86 -36.78
CA LYS A 167 39.29 -17.61 -35.74
C LYS A 167 38.99 -16.28 -35.04
N GLN A 168 38.97 -16.30 -33.71
CA GLN A 168 39.11 -15.08 -32.90
C GLN A 168 40.45 -14.39 -33.20
N PRO A 169 40.52 -13.09 -32.89
CA PRO A 169 41.56 -12.65 -31.98
C PRO A 169 40.96 -11.91 -30.77
N GLU A 170 41.52 -12.20 -29.60
CA GLU A 170 41.55 -11.27 -28.46
C GLU A 170 42.27 -9.97 -28.88
N THR A 171 41.74 -8.82 -28.48
CA THR A 171 42.48 -7.67 -27.90
C THR A 171 41.51 -6.51 -27.65
N THR A 172 41.89 -5.73 -26.65
CA THR A 172 41.20 -4.69 -25.87
C THR A 172 40.86 -3.38 -26.61
N SER A 173 39.98 -2.59 -25.96
CA SER A 173 39.63 -1.16 -26.16
C SER A 173 38.77 -0.77 -27.38
N ASP A 174 37.50 -0.48 -27.14
CA ASP A 174 36.93 0.89 -27.19
C ASP A 174 35.42 0.79 -26.93
N GLU A 175 35.02 1.22 -25.74
CA GLU A 175 33.63 1.49 -25.38
C GLU A 175 33.11 2.71 -26.17
N LEU A 176 31.81 2.73 -26.45
CA LEU A 176 30.99 3.84 -27.02
C LEU A 176 30.81 3.92 -28.56
N SER A 177 30.40 2.82 -29.19
CA SER A 177 29.59 2.85 -30.43
C SER A 177 28.08 2.89 -30.17
N LEU A 178 27.65 3.29 -28.96
CA LEU A 178 26.29 3.02 -28.46
C LEU A 178 25.18 3.89 -29.07
N ILE A 179 25.48 4.95 -29.83
CA ILE A 179 24.45 5.71 -30.55
C ILE A 179 24.42 5.21 -31.99
N THR A 180 23.51 4.30 -32.28
CA THR A 180 23.29 3.72 -33.60
C THR A 180 21.96 4.13 -34.22
N LYS A 181 21.03 4.68 -33.41
CA LYS A 181 19.65 4.94 -33.83
C LYS A 181 19.14 6.27 -33.29
N LEU A 182 18.33 6.94 -34.10
CA LEU A 182 17.48 8.05 -33.67
C LEU A 182 16.03 7.72 -34.02
N VAL A 183 15.10 8.27 -33.25
CA VAL A 183 13.66 8.12 -33.46
C VAL A 183 13.02 9.49 -33.35
N GLU A 184 11.98 9.76 -34.12
CA GLU A 184 11.20 10.99 -34.00
C GLU A 184 9.95 10.70 -33.16
N GLU A 185 9.85 11.33 -31.98
CA GLU A 185 8.73 11.16 -31.05
C GLU A 185 8.25 12.56 -30.66
N ASP A 186 6.95 12.83 -30.79
CA ASP A 186 6.34 14.11 -30.43
C ASP A 186 7.06 15.35 -30.97
N GLY A 187 7.54 15.31 -32.22
CA GLY A 187 8.25 16.43 -32.88
C GLY A 187 9.57 16.85 -32.23
N ALA A 188 10.17 15.91 -31.49
CA ALA A 188 11.53 15.91 -31.02
C ALA A 188 12.35 14.83 -31.75
N ILE A 189 13.67 14.98 -31.77
CA ILE A 189 14.60 13.92 -32.13
C ILE A 189 15.03 13.21 -30.86
N VAL A 190 14.82 11.90 -30.78
CA VAL A 190 15.13 11.07 -29.63
C VAL A 190 16.30 10.16 -29.95
N PHE A 191 17.27 10.10 -29.04
CA PHE A 191 18.33 9.11 -29.04
C PHE A 191 18.10 8.14 -27.88
N PRO A 192 17.45 6.98 -28.13
CA PRO A 192 17.05 6.05 -27.06
C PRO A 192 18.21 5.47 -26.27
N GLU A 193 19.36 5.39 -26.92
CA GLU A 193 20.58 4.83 -26.37
C GLU A 193 21.33 5.82 -25.46
N ILE A 194 20.90 7.09 -25.43
CA ILE A 194 21.42 8.14 -24.53
C ILE A 194 20.46 8.26 -23.33
N ASP A 195 20.40 7.18 -22.55
CA ASP A 195 19.47 7.00 -21.42
C ASP A 195 20.15 7.30 -20.06
N ARG A 196 19.55 8.24 -19.31
CA ARG A 196 19.98 8.70 -17.97
C ARG A 196 19.86 7.64 -16.87
N TYR A 197 19.11 6.57 -17.13
CA TYR A 197 18.86 5.46 -16.20
C TYR A 197 19.44 4.14 -16.70
N SER A 198 20.25 4.16 -17.76
CA SER A 198 20.81 2.98 -18.40
C SER A 198 21.49 2.02 -17.42
N THR A 199 21.36 0.72 -17.65
CA THR A 199 22.12 -0.30 -16.94
C THR A 199 23.61 -0.27 -17.32
N ASN A 200 23.97 0.38 -18.45
CA ASN A 200 25.34 0.66 -18.82
C ASN A 200 25.88 1.85 -18.01
N LYS A 201 26.85 1.57 -17.14
CA LYS A 201 27.41 2.55 -16.20
C LYS A 201 28.04 3.77 -16.88
N GLN A 202 28.68 3.60 -18.05
CA GLN A 202 29.29 4.73 -18.76
C GLN A 202 28.26 5.63 -19.44
N VAL A 203 27.25 5.05 -20.11
CA VAL A 203 26.14 5.81 -20.70
C VAL A 203 25.40 6.58 -19.62
N LYS A 204 25.08 5.92 -18.50
CA LYS A 204 24.45 6.55 -17.34
C LYS A 204 25.29 7.69 -16.76
N SER A 205 26.61 7.51 -16.61
CA SER A 205 27.49 8.57 -16.09
C SER A 205 27.69 9.73 -17.06
N LEU A 206 27.72 9.49 -18.37
CA LEU A 206 27.81 10.51 -19.42
C LEU A 206 26.52 11.35 -19.49
N THR A 207 25.35 10.69 -19.45
CA THR A 207 24.03 11.32 -19.61
C THR A 207 23.55 12.05 -18.37
N GLN A 208 23.94 11.60 -17.18
CA GLN A 208 23.65 12.32 -15.92
C GLN A 208 24.43 13.62 -15.76
N GLN A 209 25.53 13.78 -16.51
CA GLN A 209 26.43 14.92 -16.41
C GLN A 209 26.37 15.85 -17.64
N ILE A 210 25.37 15.72 -18.52
CA ILE A 210 25.18 16.63 -19.65
C ILE A 210 25.05 18.07 -19.11
N THR A 211 25.97 18.94 -19.50
CA THR A 211 25.98 20.36 -19.13
C THR A 211 25.33 21.21 -20.20
N ASP A 212 25.58 20.87 -21.47
CA ASP A 212 25.09 21.65 -22.60
C ASP A 212 24.83 20.75 -23.81
N ILE A 213 23.79 21.10 -24.58
CA ILE A 213 23.56 20.52 -25.91
C ILE A 213 23.45 21.65 -26.92
N LYS A 214 24.18 21.53 -28.03
CA LYS A 214 24.11 22.50 -29.13
C LYS A 214 23.74 21.81 -30.41
N VAL A 215 22.75 22.33 -31.12
CA VAL A 215 22.38 21.88 -32.46
C VAL A 215 22.69 22.99 -33.46
N ASN A 216 23.58 22.71 -34.42
CA ASN A 216 24.10 23.69 -35.38
C ASN A 216 24.63 24.96 -34.71
N GLY A 217 25.25 24.81 -33.53
CA GLY A 217 25.73 25.93 -32.71
C GLY A 217 24.66 26.65 -31.88
N SER A 218 23.37 26.34 -32.05
CA SER A 218 22.29 26.87 -31.21
C SER A 218 22.18 26.09 -29.91
N LEU A 219 22.28 26.79 -28.77
CA LEU A 219 22.21 26.18 -27.45
C LEU A 219 20.78 25.72 -27.12
N TYR A 220 20.64 24.48 -26.69
CA TYR A 220 19.39 23.89 -26.25
C TYR A 220 19.32 23.88 -24.73
N LYS A 221 18.17 24.27 -24.19
CA LYS A 221 17.92 24.35 -22.74
C LYS A 221 17.31 23.06 -22.19
N ASP A 222 17.76 22.62 -21.02
CA ASP A 222 17.13 21.50 -20.31
C ASP A 222 15.68 21.83 -19.93
N LEU A 223 14.72 20.95 -20.25
CA LEU A 223 13.28 21.13 -20.04
C LEU A 223 12.72 20.07 -19.07
N ILE A 224 11.62 20.39 -18.38
CA ILE A 224 10.99 19.52 -17.35
C ILE A 224 9.84 18.68 -17.96
N SER A 225 9.35 19.02 -19.15
CA SER A 225 8.30 18.30 -19.87
C SER A 225 8.91 17.30 -20.85
N ASP A 226 8.35 16.08 -20.93
CA ASP A 226 8.73 15.08 -21.95
C ASP A 226 8.55 15.58 -23.41
N SER A 227 7.85 16.71 -23.62
CA SER A 227 7.70 17.33 -24.95
C SER A 227 8.67 18.49 -25.15
N VAL A 228 9.65 18.28 -26.03
CA VAL A 228 10.60 19.32 -26.49
C VAL A 228 10.25 19.85 -27.89
N LYS A 229 9.07 19.51 -28.42
CA LYS A 229 8.62 19.79 -29.79
C LYS A 229 8.81 21.25 -30.21
N ASP A 230 9.46 21.47 -31.35
CA ASP A 230 9.68 22.80 -31.93
C ASP A 230 10.31 23.83 -30.97
N THR A 231 11.07 23.36 -29.97
CA THR A 231 11.80 24.20 -29.03
C THR A 231 13.32 24.13 -29.28
N LEU A 232 14.07 25.09 -28.71
CA LEU A 232 15.51 24.96 -28.49
C LEU A 232 15.73 24.31 -27.12
N GLY A 233 15.14 23.13 -26.91
CA GLY A 233 15.07 22.47 -25.62
C GLY A 233 15.42 20.99 -25.71
N TRP A 234 15.91 20.42 -24.63
CA TRP A 234 16.23 19.00 -24.52
C TRP A 234 15.76 18.41 -23.19
N VAL A 235 15.43 17.12 -23.18
CA VAL A 235 15.06 16.34 -21.98
C VAL A 235 15.73 14.98 -22.07
N SER A 236 16.26 14.46 -20.95
CA SER A 236 16.77 13.08 -20.87
C SER A 236 16.04 12.30 -19.79
N ASN A 237 15.32 11.25 -20.20
CA ASN A 237 14.48 10.41 -19.35
C ASN A 237 14.77 8.91 -19.61
N MET A 238 13.93 8.01 -19.06
CA MET A 238 14.09 6.55 -19.22
C MET A 238 13.90 6.03 -20.66
N LYS A 239 13.44 6.87 -21.60
CA LYS A 239 13.29 6.55 -23.02
C LYS A 239 14.45 7.05 -23.90
N GLY A 240 15.37 7.85 -23.37
CA GLY A 240 16.52 8.41 -24.10
C GLY A 240 16.70 9.92 -23.96
N LEU A 241 17.50 10.51 -24.85
CA LEU A 241 17.70 11.97 -24.94
C LEU A 241 16.84 12.56 -26.07
N HIS A 242 15.89 13.41 -25.71
CA HIS A 242 14.96 14.10 -26.60
C HIS A 242 15.46 15.51 -26.89
N LEU A 243 15.54 15.92 -28.15
CA LEU A 243 15.95 17.26 -28.62
C LEU A 243 14.84 17.91 -29.45
N GLY A 244 14.50 19.15 -29.15
CA GLY A 244 13.55 19.92 -29.96
C GLY A 244 14.05 20.19 -31.37
N THR A 245 13.16 20.29 -32.35
CA THR A 245 13.59 20.34 -33.76
C THR A 245 13.90 21.76 -34.26
N LYS A 246 13.79 22.80 -33.41
CA LYS A 246 13.80 24.21 -33.82
C LYS A 246 15.08 24.72 -34.49
N ALA A 247 16.27 24.22 -34.11
CA ALA A 247 17.53 24.65 -34.75
C ALA A 247 17.98 23.76 -35.92
N PHE A 248 17.22 22.70 -36.23
CA PHE A 248 17.57 21.79 -37.31
C PHE A 248 17.09 22.32 -38.67
N LYS A 249 18.00 22.36 -39.64
CA LYS A 249 17.80 22.83 -41.01
C LYS A 249 17.84 21.66 -41.98
N ASP A 250 17.24 21.82 -43.15
CA ASP A 250 17.33 20.81 -44.21
C ASP A 250 18.79 20.63 -44.64
N GLY A 251 19.22 19.37 -44.83
CA GLY A 251 20.63 18.97 -45.00
C GLY A 251 21.25 18.37 -43.73
N GLU A 252 22.57 18.31 -43.67
CA GLU A 252 23.29 17.79 -42.49
C GLU A 252 23.26 18.78 -41.32
N ASN A 253 22.99 18.26 -40.13
CA ASN A 253 22.94 18.99 -38.87
C ASN A 253 23.91 18.37 -37.88
N THR A 254 24.59 19.20 -37.10
CA THR A 254 25.56 18.74 -36.09
C THR A 254 25.02 19.02 -34.70
N ILE A 255 24.94 17.97 -33.89
CA ILE A 255 24.59 18.01 -32.48
C ILE A 255 25.88 17.80 -31.68
N VAL A 256 26.16 18.68 -30.73
CA VAL A 256 27.29 18.56 -29.80
C VAL A 256 26.70 18.44 -28.40
N ILE A 257 26.95 17.31 -27.74
CA ILE A 257 26.56 17.05 -26.36
C ILE A 257 27.82 17.17 -25.50
N SER A 258 27.83 18.15 -24.62
CA SER A 258 28.90 18.37 -23.65
C SER A 258 28.46 17.85 -22.28
N SER A 259 29.30 17.03 -21.66
CA SER A 259 29.05 16.49 -20.31
C SER A 259 30.25 16.74 -19.41
N LYS A 260 30.02 17.14 -18.15
CA LYS A 260 31.09 17.43 -17.19
C LYS A 260 31.94 16.16 -16.97
N GLY A 261 33.25 16.26 -17.21
CA GLY A 261 34.19 15.15 -17.05
C GLY A 261 34.24 14.16 -18.23
N PHE A 262 33.57 14.45 -19.36
CA PHE A 262 33.61 13.65 -20.58
C PHE A 262 33.93 14.53 -21.80
N GLU A 263 34.57 13.96 -22.83
CA GLU A 263 34.77 14.66 -24.11
C GLU A 263 33.44 14.80 -24.86
N ASP A 264 33.26 15.92 -25.54
CA ASP A 264 32.04 16.24 -26.30
C ASP A 264 31.71 15.14 -27.32
N VAL A 265 30.45 14.68 -27.27
CA VAL A 265 29.92 13.72 -28.25
C VAL A 265 29.30 14.52 -29.40
N THR A 266 29.84 14.33 -30.61
CA THR A 266 29.31 14.98 -31.82
C THR A 266 28.48 13.98 -32.62
N ILE A 267 27.19 14.27 -32.80
CA ILE A 267 26.27 13.48 -33.61
C ILE A 267 25.91 14.28 -34.87
N THR A 268 25.99 13.64 -36.02
CA THR A 268 25.54 14.20 -37.29
C THR A 268 24.21 13.56 -37.68
N VAL A 269 23.22 14.40 -37.95
CA VAL A 269 21.87 14.02 -38.36
C VAL A 269 21.50 14.75 -39.63
N ALA A 270 21.09 14.05 -40.68
CA ALA A 270 20.60 14.65 -41.91
C ALA A 270 19.09 14.86 -41.83
N LYS A 271 18.61 16.07 -42.06
CA LYS A 271 17.19 16.37 -42.21
C LYS A 271 16.86 16.44 -43.70
N LYS A 272 15.98 15.58 -44.19
CA LYS A 272 15.53 15.58 -45.59
C LYS A 272 14.03 15.33 -45.62
N ASP A 273 13.31 16.14 -46.40
CA ASP A 273 11.85 16.02 -46.59
C ASP A 273 11.06 16.03 -45.27
N GLY A 274 11.55 16.78 -44.27
CA GLY A 274 10.94 16.89 -42.94
C GLY A 274 11.35 15.82 -41.93
N HIS A 275 12.09 14.80 -42.35
CA HIS A 275 12.53 13.68 -41.50
C HIS A 275 14.02 13.70 -41.19
N PHE A 276 14.38 13.14 -40.05
CA PHE A 276 15.74 13.06 -39.52
C PHE A 276 16.32 11.66 -39.70
N HIS A 277 17.53 11.61 -40.24
CA HIS A 277 18.27 10.37 -40.43
C HIS A 277 19.58 10.45 -39.66
N PHE A 278 19.86 9.43 -38.86
CA PHE A 278 21.15 9.30 -38.19
C PHE A 278 22.23 9.08 -39.25
N VAL A 279 23.28 9.91 -39.22
CA VAL A 279 24.39 9.82 -40.19
C VAL A 279 25.62 9.22 -39.52
N SER A 280 26.09 9.81 -38.43
CA SER A 280 27.22 9.29 -37.66
C SER A 280 27.28 9.89 -36.26
N ALA A 281 27.91 9.18 -35.33
CA ALA A 281 28.33 9.73 -34.05
C ALA A 281 29.86 9.59 -33.94
N LYS A 282 30.54 10.65 -33.52
CA LYS A 282 31.98 10.69 -33.33
C LYS A 282 32.30 11.33 -31.98
N GLN A 283 33.12 10.66 -31.20
CA GLN A 283 33.80 11.22 -30.04
C GLN A 283 35.29 11.30 -30.40
N LYS A 284 35.91 12.47 -30.28
CA LYS A 284 37.23 12.72 -30.86
C LYS A 284 38.31 12.37 -29.84
N ARG A 285 39.12 11.34 -30.08
CA ARG A 285 40.20 10.91 -29.16
C ARG A 285 41.19 12.03 -28.78
N SER A 286 41.29 12.23 -27.46
CA SER A 286 42.40 12.67 -26.60
C SER A 286 42.86 14.13 -26.60
N VAL A 287 42.90 14.72 -25.40
CA VAL A 287 44.09 15.02 -24.56
C VAL A 287 43.58 15.76 -23.30
N SER A 288 43.59 15.12 -22.13
CA SER A 288 43.25 15.80 -20.88
C SER A 288 44.46 16.60 -20.36
N ALA A 289 44.27 17.92 -20.24
CA ALA A 289 45.23 18.83 -19.63
C ALA A 289 44.61 19.50 -18.40
N LYS A 290 45.19 19.13 -17.25
CA LYS A 290 45.47 19.92 -16.03
C LYS A 290 44.37 20.12 -14.98
N ASP A 291 44.51 19.25 -13.97
CA ASP A 291 44.34 19.48 -12.54
C ASP A 291 44.93 20.80 -12.00
N SER A 292 44.35 21.25 -10.89
CA SER A 292 45.06 21.76 -9.71
C SER A 292 44.08 21.73 -8.52
N GLN A 293 44.32 21.11 -7.36
CA GLN A 293 45.52 20.50 -6.76
C GLN A 293 45.05 19.42 -5.75
N SER A 294 45.54 18.19 -5.89
CA SER A 294 45.73 17.28 -4.76
C SER A 294 47.13 16.69 -4.87
N THR A 295 47.85 16.70 -3.75
CA THR A 295 49.21 16.18 -3.53
C THR A 295 49.64 15.06 -4.47
N GLU A 296 50.72 15.30 -5.23
CA GLU A 296 51.35 14.34 -6.13
C GLU A 296 51.74 13.06 -5.37
N LEU A 297 51.09 11.95 -5.71
CA LEU A 297 51.60 10.61 -5.41
C LEU A 297 52.65 10.26 -6.46
N ASP A 298 53.85 9.89 -6.02
CA ASP A 298 54.96 9.45 -6.88
C ASP A 298 54.80 7.96 -7.24
N VAL A 299 55.20 7.61 -8.47
CA VAL A 299 55.20 6.24 -9.04
C VAL A 299 55.91 5.25 -8.11
N THR A 300 56.89 5.72 -7.35
CA THR A 300 57.61 4.95 -6.31
C THR A 300 56.68 4.28 -5.29
N SER A 301 55.54 4.90 -4.93
CA SER A 301 54.56 4.32 -4.01
C SER A 301 53.80 3.15 -4.62
N LEU A 302 53.45 3.26 -5.90
CA LEU A 302 52.81 2.18 -6.66
C LEU A 302 53.77 1.02 -6.89
N GLU A 303 55.04 1.29 -7.22
CA GLU A 303 56.07 0.26 -7.36
C GLU A 303 56.31 -0.52 -6.06
N LYS A 304 56.24 0.17 -4.90
CA LYS A 304 56.33 -0.47 -3.59
C LYS A 304 55.13 -1.39 -3.32
N ALA A 305 53.92 -0.97 -3.66
CA ALA A 305 52.72 -1.81 -3.55
C ALA A 305 52.76 -3.00 -4.53
N MET A 306 53.30 -2.81 -5.73
CA MET A 306 53.50 -3.90 -6.69
C MET A 306 54.49 -4.95 -6.17
N LYS A 307 55.59 -4.53 -5.55
CA LYS A 307 56.52 -5.45 -4.85
C LYS A 307 55.86 -6.18 -3.69
N GLU A 308 54.98 -5.52 -2.96
CA GLU A 308 54.19 -6.12 -1.88
C GLU A 308 53.24 -7.20 -2.41
N ALA A 309 52.53 -6.93 -3.52
CA ALA A 309 51.70 -7.90 -4.21
C ALA A 309 52.51 -9.09 -4.78
N ASP A 310 53.68 -8.83 -5.39
CA ASP A 310 54.59 -9.87 -5.88
C ASP A 310 55.05 -10.81 -4.75
N ALA A 311 55.36 -10.25 -3.57
CA ALA A 311 55.77 -11.03 -2.41
C ALA A 311 54.64 -11.93 -1.88
N ILE A 312 53.39 -11.47 -1.94
CA ILE A 312 52.20 -12.26 -1.58
C ILE A 312 52.01 -13.42 -2.59
N ILE A 313 52.06 -13.13 -3.89
CA ILE A 313 51.93 -14.14 -4.96
C ILE A 313 53.06 -15.19 -4.89
N ALA A 314 54.28 -14.76 -4.54
CA ALA A 314 55.43 -15.65 -4.42
C ALA A 314 55.37 -16.55 -3.18
N LYS A 315 54.85 -16.05 -2.05
CA LYS A 315 54.68 -16.82 -0.81
C LYS A 315 53.52 -17.83 -0.87
N GLU A 316 52.52 -17.61 -1.72
CA GLU A 316 51.39 -18.52 -1.83
C GLU A 316 51.74 -19.79 -2.62
N SER A 317 51.43 -20.93 -2.00
CA SER A 317 51.64 -22.29 -2.51
C SER A 317 50.56 -22.71 -3.51
N ASN A 318 49.33 -22.22 -3.36
CA ASN A 318 48.23 -22.46 -4.30
C ASN A 318 48.12 -21.32 -5.33
N LYS A 319 48.60 -21.57 -6.55
CA LYS A 319 48.62 -20.54 -7.62
C LYS A 319 47.23 -20.12 -8.12
N ASP A 320 46.20 -20.95 -7.95
CA ASP A 320 44.83 -20.55 -8.29
C ASP A 320 44.24 -19.55 -7.30
N ALA A 321 44.66 -19.61 -6.02
CA ALA A 321 44.16 -18.73 -4.96
C ALA A 321 44.60 -17.26 -5.14
N VAL A 322 45.76 -17.02 -5.77
CA VAL A 322 46.30 -15.68 -6.04
C VAL A 322 46.18 -15.27 -7.51
N LYS A 323 45.51 -16.07 -8.35
CA LYS A 323 45.40 -15.83 -9.80
C LYS A 323 44.80 -14.45 -10.11
N GLY A 324 43.75 -14.05 -9.38
CA GLY A 324 43.12 -12.74 -9.55
C GLY A 324 44.01 -11.55 -9.14
N LEU A 325 44.87 -11.71 -8.12
CA LEU A 325 45.87 -10.71 -7.76
C LEU A 325 46.99 -10.65 -8.81
N ALA A 326 47.42 -11.81 -9.32
CA ALA A 326 48.46 -11.94 -10.32
C ALA A 326 48.06 -11.31 -11.66
N GLU A 327 46.83 -11.55 -12.13
CA GLU A 327 46.29 -10.95 -13.36
C GLU A 327 46.17 -9.43 -13.24
N LYS A 328 45.63 -8.92 -12.13
CA LYS A 328 45.54 -7.47 -11.86
C LYS A 328 46.91 -6.81 -11.73
N LEU A 329 47.84 -7.47 -11.04
CA LEU A 329 49.21 -6.99 -10.90
C LEU A 329 49.93 -6.96 -12.25
N GLN A 330 49.70 -7.96 -13.11
CA GLN A 330 50.29 -8.01 -14.44
C GLN A 330 49.78 -6.87 -15.33
N VAL A 331 48.46 -6.61 -15.33
CA VAL A 331 47.87 -5.47 -16.06
C VAL A 331 48.47 -4.14 -15.58
N ILE A 332 48.66 -3.97 -14.26
CA ILE A 332 49.30 -2.77 -13.72
C ILE A 332 50.77 -2.72 -14.14
N LYS A 333 51.53 -3.82 -14.08
CA LYS A 333 52.94 -3.87 -14.53
C LYS A 333 53.11 -3.47 -15.99
N ASP A 334 52.15 -3.85 -16.83
CA ASP A 334 52.20 -3.60 -18.26
C ASP A 334 51.87 -2.15 -18.62
N SER A 335 51.06 -1.44 -17.80
CA SER A 335 50.59 -0.09 -18.13
C SER A 335 51.05 1.04 -17.19
N TYR A 336 51.56 0.75 -15.98
CA TYR A 336 51.74 1.80 -14.95
C TYR A 336 52.77 2.87 -15.33
N LYS A 337 53.78 2.52 -16.14
CA LYS A 337 54.79 3.46 -16.64
C LYS A 337 54.24 4.44 -17.68
N GLU A 338 53.07 4.15 -18.23
CA GLU A 338 52.37 5.02 -19.19
C GLU A 338 51.31 5.91 -18.53
N ILE A 339 51.04 5.73 -17.24
CA ILE A 339 50.09 6.56 -16.47
C ILE A 339 50.70 7.94 -16.22
N LYS A 340 50.23 8.95 -16.95
CA LYS A 340 50.63 10.36 -16.78
C LYS A 340 49.66 11.18 -15.90
N ASP A 341 48.52 10.59 -15.53
CA ASP A 341 47.45 11.22 -14.75
C ASP A 341 47.62 10.89 -13.26
N SER A 342 47.80 11.93 -12.43
CA SER A 342 48.06 11.82 -10.99
C SER A 342 46.90 11.19 -10.20
N LYS A 343 45.66 11.45 -10.63
CA LYS A 343 44.44 10.92 -10.02
C LYS A 343 44.25 9.47 -10.39
N LEU A 344 44.49 9.12 -11.67
CA LEU A 344 44.49 7.72 -12.10
C LEU A 344 45.60 6.92 -11.42
N LEU A 345 46.77 7.51 -11.18
CA LEU A 345 47.85 6.87 -10.44
C LEU A 345 47.48 6.65 -8.96
N ALA A 346 46.85 7.64 -8.32
CA ALA A 346 46.35 7.53 -6.95
C ALA A 346 45.21 6.50 -6.81
N ASP A 347 44.29 6.47 -7.78
CA ASP A 347 43.22 5.47 -7.83
C ASP A 347 43.77 4.07 -8.11
N THR A 348 44.74 3.93 -9.01
CA THR A 348 45.42 2.65 -9.28
C THR A 348 46.17 2.15 -8.04
N TYR A 349 46.86 3.06 -7.33
CA TYR A 349 47.51 2.76 -6.05
C TYR A 349 46.52 2.31 -4.99
N ARG A 350 45.40 3.02 -4.83
CA ARG A 350 44.34 2.66 -3.89
C ARG A 350 43.73 1.31 -4.23
N LEU A 351 43.38 1.07 -5.49
CA LEU A 351 42.80 -0.20 -5.96
C LEU A 351 43.77 -1.38 -5.76
N LEU A 352 45.07 -1.18 -6.01
CA LEU A 352 46.07 -2.21 -5.75
C LEU A 352 46.24 -2.46 -4.25
N LYS A 353 46.27 -1.41 -3.41
CA LYS A 353 46.34 -1.57 -1.96
C LYS A 353 45.09 -2.23 -1.37
N ASP A 354 43.91 -1.93 -1.88
CA ASP A 354 42.67 -2.60 -1.49
C ASP A 354 42.68 -4.07 -1.91
N ALA A 355 43.12 -4.36 -3.13
CA ALA A 355 43.32 -5.75 -3.58
C ALA A 355 44.33 -6.48 -2.69
N ILE A 356 45.49 -5.89 -2.39
CA ILE A 356 46.48 -6.44 -1.47
C ILE A 356 45.88 -6.68 -0.08
N LYS A 357 45.04 -5.75 0.40
CA LYS A 357 44.42 -5.84 1.73
C LYS A 357 43.46 -7.04 1.84
N VAL A 358 42.76 -7.40 0.76
CA VAL A 358 41.93 -8.61 0.69
C VAL A 358 42.78 -9.86 0.94
N TYR A 359 43.97 -9.95 0.35
CA TYR A 359 44.88 -11.10 0.55
C TYR A 359 45.75 -10.99 1.81
N GLN A 360 45.67 -9.88 2.54
CA GLN A 360 46.31 -9.68 3.85
C GLN A 360 45.34 -9.93 5.02
N SER A 361 44.03 -9.79 4.82
CA SER A 361 43.05 -10.39 5.72
C SER A 361 43.14 -11.90 5.60
N ALA A 362 43.24 -12.59 6.72
CA ALA A 362 43.34 -14.04 6.77
C ALA A 362 42.06 -14.70 6.23
N ASP A 363 41.95 -14.84 4.91
CA ASP A 363 40.87 -15.54 4.24
C ASP A 363 40.98 -17.02 4.56
N VAL A 364 39.93 -17.55 5.17
CA VAL A 364 39.81 -18.96 5.53
C VAL A 364 39.04 -19.63 4.39
N SER A 365 39.56 -20.74 3.89
CA SER A 365 38.81 -21.55 2.92
C SER A 365 37.60 -22.18 3.60
N ILE A 366 36.46 -22.16 2.91
CA ILE A 366 35.21 -22.80 3.38
C ILE A 366 35.36 -24.31 3.64
N ASN A 367 36.41 -24.93 3.11
CA ASN A 367 36.72 -26.35 3.30
C ASN A 367 37.38 -26.67 4.64
N ASN A 368 37.99 -25.67 5.30
CA ASN A 368 38.82 -25.86 6.50
C ASN A 368 38.41 -24.87 7.59
N LEU A 369 37.17 -24.98 8.06
CA LEU A 369 36.63 -24.11 9.09
C LEU A 369 36.87 -24.67 10.49
N THR A 370 37.44 -23.84 11.36
CA THR A 370 37.52 -24.11 12.81
C THR A 370 36.32 -23.49 13.52
N ALA A 371 36.07 -23.87 14.78
CA ALA A 371 35.07 -23.18 15.61
C ALA A 371 35.28 -21.66 15.60
N GLY A 372 34.19 -20.90 15.46
CA GLY A 372 34.21 -19.45 15.34
C GLY A 372 33.09 -18.89 14.46
N THR A 373 33.08 -17.57 14.28
CA THR A 373 32.13 -16.87 13.42
C THR A 373 32.83 -16.38 12.16
N TYR A 374 32.14 -16.43 11.02
CA TYR A 374 32.64 -16.06 9.71
C TYR A 374 31.63 -15.20 8.95
N THR A 375 32.14 -14.39 8.03
CA THR A 375 31.37 -13.61 7.06
C THR A 375 31.54 -14.23 5.68
N LEU A 376 30.43 -14.54 5.01
CA LEU A 376 30.39 -15.11 3.66
C LEU A 376 29.48 -14.28 2.76
N ASN A 377 29.66 -14.40 1.45
CA ASN A 377 28.66 -13.97 0.48
C ASN A 377 28.04 -15.19 -0.20
N PHE A 378 26.91 -14.98 -0.88
CA PHE A 378 26.22 -16.02 -1.62
C PHE A 378 25.67 -15.49 -2.94
N ARG A 379 25.37 -16.44 -3.82
CA ARG A 379 24.63 -16.21 -5.06
C ARG A 379 23.32 -17.00 -5.02
N ALA A 380 22.27 -16.40 -5.54
CA ALA A 380 20.91 -16.93 -5.62
C ALA A 380 20.41 -16.77 -7.06
N ASN A 381 20.18 -17.89 -7.73
CA ASN A 381 19.70 -17.95 -9.11
C ASN A 381 18.32 -18.58 -9.18
N LYS A 382 17.54 -18.28 -10.23
CA LYS A 382 16.29 -19.00 -10.48
C LYS A 382 16.59 -20.48 -10.65
N GLU A 383 15.71 -21.31 -10.14
CA GLU A 383 15.92 -22.74 -10.06
C GLU A 383 16.31 -23.36 -11.40
N ASN A 384 17.41 -24.12 -11.42
CA ASN A 384 17.96 -24.80 -12.58
C ASN A 384 18.37 -23.85 -13.73
N THR A 385 18.74 -22.62 -13.40
CA THR A 385 19.24 -21.61 -14.36
C THR A 385 20.44 -20.83 -13.82
N GLU A 386 21.15 -20.13 -14.70
CA GLU A 386 22.19 -19.15 -14.32
C GLU A 386 21.63 -17.73 -14.14
N GLU A 387 20.33 -17.53 -14.32
CA GLU A 387 19.69 -16.22 -14.20
C GLU A 387 19.54 -15.85 -12.72
N SER A 388 19.92 -14.64 -12.34
CA SER A 388 19.80 -14.19 -10.94
C SER A 388 18.35 -14.19 -10.47
N SER A 389 18.11 -14.70 -9.26
CA SER A 389 16.80 -14.68 -8.62
C SER A 389 16.48 -13.27 -8.10
N MET A 390 15.21 -12.88 -8.10
CA MET A 390 14.77 -11.64 -7.44
C MET A 390 15.14 -11.62 -5.94
N LEU A 391 15.34 -12.79 -5.32
CA LEU A 391 15.79 -12.89 -3.94
C LEU A 391 17.25 -12.52 -3.72
N GLN A 392 18.09 -12.52 -4.76
CA GLN A 392 19.47 -12.05 -4.66
C GLN A 392 19.56 -10.60 -4.14
N GLY A 393 18.55 -9.78 -4.48
CA GLY A 393 18.41 -8.40 -4.00
C GLY A 393 17.49 -8.23 -2.80
N ALA A 394 16.83 -9.29 -2.35
CA ALA A 394 15.91 -9.26 -1.20
C ALA A 394 16.59 -9.57 0.13
N PHE A 395 17.78 -10.16 0.09
CA PHE A 395 18.63 -10.44 1.24
C PHE A 395 19.92 -9.61 1.19
N ASP A 396 20.54 -9.40 2.36
CA ASP A 396 21.84 -8.77 2.44
C ASP A 396 22.88 -9.61 1.68
N LYS A 397 23.86 -8.94 1.07
CA LYS A 397 24.91 -9.63 0.30
C LYS A 397 25.82 -10.47 1.21
N LYS A 398 25.91 -10.10 2.50
CA LYS A 398 26.66 -10.82 3.53
C LYS A 398 25.73 -11.75 4.29
N ALA A 399 26.20 -12.96 4.54
CA ALA A 399 25.60 -13.92 5.47
C ALA A 399 26.58 -14.22 6.62
N LYS A 400 26.02 -14.54 7.79
CA LYS A 400 26.77 -14.88 8.98
C LYS A 400 26.81 -16.39 9.13
N LEU A 401 27.98 -16.97 9.33
CA LEU A 401 28.15 -18.39 9.62
C LEU A 401 28.78 -18.56 11.00
N VAL A 402 28.18 -19.43 11.81
CA VAL A 402 28.72 -19.83 13.11
C VAL A 402 29.06 -21.31 13.05
N VAL A 403 30.33 -21.62 13.27
CA VAL A 403 30.85 -22.98 13.39
C VAL A 403 31.03 -23.27 14.88
N LYS A 404 30.30 -24.25 15.40
CA LYS A 404 30.34 -24.68 16.80
C LYS A 404 31.57 -25.56 17.07
N GLU A 405 31.90 -25.77 18.34
CA GLU A 405 33.04 -26.62 18.75
C GLU A 405 32.92 -28.06 18.26
N ASP A 406 31.69 -28.56 18.10
CA ASP A 406 31.38 -29.89 17.57
C ASP A 406 31.38 -29.95 16.03
N GLY A 407 31.77 -28.86 15.35
CA GLY A 407 31.83 -28.76 13.89
C GLY A 407 30.48 -28.47 13.21
N LYS A 408 29.37 -28.39 13.95
CA LYS A 408 28.07 -28.03 13.35
C LYS A 408 28.04 -26.57 12.94
N MET A 409 27.38 -26.29 11.82
CA MET A 409 27.30 -24.96 11.24
C MET A 409 25.87 -24.42 11.25
N GLU A 410 25.74 -23.14 11.58
CA GLU A 410 24.49 -22.37 11.48
C GLU A 410 24.73 -21.15 10.59
N ILE A 411 23.85 -20.94 9.63
CA ILE A 411 23.88 -19.79 8.73
C ILE A 411 22.71 -18.87 9.03
N SER A 412 23.00 -17.56 9.06
CA SER A 412 22.02 -16.50 9.24
C SER A 412 22.05 -15.56 8.04
N LEU A 413 20.86 -15.28 7.48
CA LEU A 413 20.67 -14.34 6.38
C LEU A 413 19.66 -13.27 6.78
N LEU A 414 20.01 -11.99 6.56
CA LEU A 414 19.12 -10.86 6.82
C LEU A 414 18.36 -10.50 5.56
N ASN A 415 17.03 -10.46 5.63
CA ASN A 415 16.26 -9.87 4.54
C ASN A 415 16.40 -8.33 4.59
N THR A 416 16.68 -7.72 3.45
CA THR A 416 16.87 -6.27 3.30
C THR A 416 15.73 -5.61 2.56
N ALA A 417 14.90 -6.40 1.86
CA ALA A 417 13.65 -5.98 1.25
C ALA A 417 12.53 -7.00 1.54
N LEU A 418 11.28 -6.61 1.27
CA LEU A 418 10.10 -7.48 1.33
C LEU A 418 9.83 -8.16 2.70
N GLY A 419 10.37 -7.65 3.81
CA GLY A 419 10.28 -8.31 5.12
C GLY A 419 8.86 -8.49 5.66
N ALA A 420 7.94 -7.59 5.29
CA ALA A 420 6.52 -7.71 5.60
C ALA A 420 5.82 -8.83 4.81
N PHE A 421 6.36 -9.23 3.66
CA PHE A 421 5.76 -10.22 2.76
C PHE A 421 6.41 -11.60 2.87
N LEU A 422 7.67 -11.66 3.29
CA LEU A 422 8.41 -12.89 3.52
C LEU A 422 7.89 -13.58 4.79
N ILE A 423 7.22 -14.72 4.60
CA ILE A 423 6.66 -15.53 5.68
C ILE A 423 7.77 -16.41 6.27
N ASP A 424 8.45 -17.18 5.42
CA ASP A 424 9.50 -18.12 5.80
C ASP A 424 10.55 -18.27 4.68
N PHE A 425 11.76 -18.68 5.07
CA PHE A 425 12.87 -18.97 4.19
C PHE A 425 13.75 -20.06 4.80
N SER A 426 14.05 -21.09 4.02
CA SER A 426 14.94 -22.19 4.42
C SER A 426 15.88 -22.59 3.28
N ILE A 427 17.07 -23.07 3.63
CA ILE A 427 18.07 -23.58 2.70
C ILE A 427 18.16 -25.09 2.90
N GLU A 428 18.06 -25.84 1.80
CA GLU A 428 18.19 -27.29 1.80
C GLU A 428 19.57 -27.72 2.31
N SER A 429 19.57 -28.70 3.21
CA SER A 429 20.75 -29.38 3.72
C SER A 429 20.52 -30.89 3.68
N LYS A 430 21.42 -31.61 2.98
CA LYS A 430 21.36 -33.07 2.79
C LYS A 430 20.00 -33.59 2.27
N GLY A 431 19.38 -32.89 1.33
CA GLY A 431 18.10 -33.30 0.73
C GLY A 431 16.87 -32.98 1.59
N THR A 432 17.02 -32.21 2.67
CA THR A 432 15.91 -31.82 3.56
C THR A 432 15.95 -30.33 3.85
N TYR A 433 14.80 -29.71 4.11
CA TYR A 433 14.71 -28.30 4.50
C TYR A 433 14.57 -28.17 6.02
N PRO A 434 15.64 -27.83 6.75
CA PRO A 434 15.54 -27.60 8.19
C PRO A 434 14.66 -26.38 8.47
N ALA A 435 13.89 -26.43 9.55
CA ALA A 435 13.10 -25.28 9.98
C ALA A 435 14.04 -24.10 10.31
N SER A 436 13.72 -22.92 9.78
CA SER A 436 14.44 -21.70 10.07
C SER A 436 13.91 -21.05 11.35
N VAL A 437 14.80 -20.46 12.15
CA VAL A 437 14.43 -19.57 13.24
C VAL A 437 14.46 -18.14 12.71
N ARG A 438 13.28 -17.55 12.58
CA ARG A 438 13.11 -16.15 12.21
C ARG A 438 13.25 -15.24 13.43
N THR A 439 14.27 -14.39 13.45
CA THR A 439 14.47 -13.36 14.48
C THR A 439 14.27 -11.98 13.88
N GLN A 440 13.52 -11.12 14.54
CA GLN A 440 13.28 -9.76 14.04
C GLN A 440 14.46 -8.83 14.36
N VAL A 441 14.93 -8.06 13.37
CA VAL A 441 16.17 -7.25 13.47
C VAL A 441 15.93 -5.81 13.02
N GLY A 442 16.59 -4.86 13.67
CA GLY A 442 16.57 -3.43 13.31
C GLY A 442 15.56 -2.58 14.08
N LYS A 443 15.43 -1.31 13.67
CA LYS A 443 14.41 -0.40 14.24
C LYS A 443 13.03 -0.80 13.71
N ARG A 444 12.05 -0.78 14.60
CA ARG A 444 10.65 -0.96 14.23
C ARG A 444 10.17 0.23 13.43
N ASP A 445 9.30 -0.02 12.45
CA ASP A 445 8.58 1.04 11.77
C ASP A 445 7.59 1.72 12.73
N ILE A 446 6.95 2.77 12.23
CA ILE A 446 5.91 3.52 12.92
C ILE A 446 4.65 2.71 13.32
N ASN A 447 4.47 1.51 12.76
CA ASN A 447 3.39 0.57 13.12
C ASN A 447 3.89 -0.50 14.12
N ASN A 448 5.09 -0.30 14.68
CA ASN A 448 5.75 -1.22 15.61
C ASN A 448 6.13 -2.58 14.99
N ASN A 449 6.20 -2.67 13.65
CA ASN A 449 6.62 -3.87 12.92
C ASN A 449 8.12 -3.78 12.58
N TYR A 450 8.81 -4.92 12.53
CA TYR A 450 10.19 -4.94 12.04
C TYR A 450 10.21 -5.06 10.51
N ILE A 451 10.99 -4.19 9.88
CA ILE A 451 11.17 -4.17 8.41
C ILE A 451 12.16 -5.25 7.94
N ARG A 452 12.96 -5.80 8.84
CA ARG A 452 13.94 -6.85 8.58
C ARG A 452 13.81 -8.00 9.59
N SER A 453 14.23 -9.17 9.16
CA SER A 453 14.22 -10.43 9.87
C SER A 453 15.46 -11.20 9.43
N GLU A 454 16.14 -11.76 10.40
CA GLU A 454 17.22 -12.69 10.22
C GLU A 454 16.66 -14.11 10.28
N PHE A 455 16.93 -14.90 9.25
CA PHE A 455 16.56 -16.31 9.20
C PHE A 455 17.80 -17.13 9.51
N THR A 456 17.77 -17.87 10.61
CA THR A 456 18.88 -18.72 11.05
C THR A 456 18.51 -20.18 10.92
N MET A 457 19.35 -20.99 10.28
CA MET A 457 19.10 -22.41 10.07
C MET A 457 20.41 -23.20 10.09
N PRO A 458 20.37 -24.50 10.45
CA PRO A 458 21.53 -25.37 10.32
C PRO A 458 21.85 -25.59 8.85
N ILE A 459 23.14 -25.69 8.53
CA ILE A 459 23.62 -25.98 7.18
C ILE A 459 24.81 -26.93 7.24
N GLU A 460 24.98 -27.75 6.22
CA GLU A 460 26.13 -28.62 6.04
C GLU A 460 26.63 -28.51 4.60
N ASP A 461 27.91 -28.81 4.37
CA ASP A 461 28.54 -28.81 3.04
C ASP A 461 28.31 -27.55 2.21
N LEU A 462 28.91 -26.44 2.64
CA LEU A 462 28.76 -25.14 1.99
C LEU A 462 29.32 -25.07 0.54
N ASN A 463 30.03 -26.10 0.08
CA ASN A 463 30.51 -26.18 -1.32
C ASN A 463 29.46 -26.77 -2.27
N ALA A 464 28.41 -27.38 -1.74
CA ALA A 464 27.36 -27.93 -2.54
C ALA A 464 26.50 -26.82 -3.15
N LEU A 465 25.84 -27.16 -4.26
CA LEU A 465 24.69 -26.40 -4.72
C LEU A 465 23.53 -26.68 -3.75
N HIS A 466 22.99 -25.64 -3.14
CA HIS A 466 21.83 -25.74 -2.25
C HIS A 466 20.56 -25.30 -2.96
N LYS A 467 19.41 -25.90 -2.61
CA LYS A 467 18.12 -25.34 -2.97
C LYS A 467 17.63 -24.41 -1.87
N GLY A 468 17.39 -23.15 -2.17
CA GLY A 468 16.61 -22.27 -1.30
C GLY A 468 15.11 -22.54 -1.49
N ALA A 469 14.33 -22.40 -0.42
CA ALA A 469 12.88 -22.42 -0.45
C ALA A 469 12.34 -21.15 0.22
N VAL A 470 11.52 -20.41 -0.51
CA VAL A 470 10.93 -19.16 -0.02
C VAL A 470 9.40 -19.25 -0.01
N LEU A 471 8.79 -18.72 1.04
CA LEU A 471 7.35 -18.54 1.14
C LEU A 471 7.02 -17.05 1.28
N VAL A 472 6.36 -16.50 0.27
CA VAL A 472 6.07 -15.07 0.16
C VAL A 472 4.59 -14.84 -0.05
N SER A 473 3.96 -14.07 0.83
CA SER A 473 2.53 -13.74 0.74
C SER A 473 2.16 -12.99 -0.54
N ALA A 474 3.02 -12.10 -1.02
CA ALA A 474 2.82 -11.39 -2.29
C ALA A 474 2.83 -12.30 -3.53
N MET A 475 3.33 -13.53 -3.41
CA MET A 475 3.35 -14.54 -4.48
C MET A 475 2.30 -15.65 -4.25
N GLY A 476 1.31 -15.40 -3.39
CA GLY A 476 0.25 -16.37 -3.08
C GLY A 476 0.57 -17.35 -1.95
N GLY A 477 1.75 -17.26 -1.32
CA GLY A 477 2.09 -18.10 -0.18
C GLY A 477 1.25 -17.77 1.06
N GLN A 478 0.76 -18.79 1.75
CA GLN A 478 -0.11 -18.65 2.92
C GLN A 478 0.59 -19.13 4.20
N GLU A 479 0.17 -18.67 5.38
CA GLU A 479 0.76 -19.17 6.65
C GLU A 479 0.45 -20.65 6.89
N SER A 480 -0.68 -21.14 6.36
CA SER A 480 -1.04 -22.57 6.33
C SER A 480 -0.04 -23.42 5.54
N ASP A 481 0.73 -22.81 4.63
CA ASP A 481 1.75 -23.49 3.84
C ASP A 481 3.06 -23.68 4.58
N LEU A 482 3.22 -23.14 5.79
CA LEU A 482 4.46 -23.26 6.57
C LEU A 482 4.93 -24.73 6.65
N HIS A 483 6.18 -24.94 6.25
CA HIS A 483 6.85 -26.24 6.20
C HIS A 483 6.29 -27.24 5.16
N HIS A 484 5.29 -26.87 4.36
CA HIS A 484 4.88 -27.59 3.16
C HIS A 484 5.73 -27.15 1.96
N TYR A 485 6.97 -27.63 1.95
CA TYR A 485 8.02 -27.15 1.04
C TYR A 485 7.74 -27.40 -0.46
N ASP A 486 6.73 -28.20 -0.81
CA ASP A 486 6.19 -28.36 -2.16
C ASP A 486 5.47 -27.09 -2.67
N LYS A 487 4.93 -26.28 -1.75
CA LYS A 487 4.28 -25.00 -2.06
C LYS A 487 5.24 -23.80 -2.07
N TYR A 488 6.48 -23.99 -1.61
CA TYR A 488 7.48 -22.94 -1.58
C TYR A 488 8.07 -22.73 -2.97
N THR A 489 8.34 -21.47 -3.32
CA THR A 489 9.13 -21.17 -4.52
C THR A 489 10.59 -21.57 -4.28
N LYS A 490 11.17 -22.32 -5.21
CA LYS A 490 12.55 -22.82 -5.11
C LYS A 490 13.54 -21.95 -5.88
N LEU A 491 14.79 -21.97 -5.44
CA LEU A 491 15.91 -21.30 -6.09
C LEU A 491 17.21 -22.08 -5.89
N ASP A 492 18.20 -21.79 -6.71
CA ASP A 492 19.54 -22.37 -6.59
C ASP A 492 20.45 -21.39 -5.83
N MET A 493 21.20 -21.89 -4.85
CA MET A 493 22.08 -21.11 -3.99
C MET A 493 23.48 -21.70 -3.89
N THR A 494 24.49 -20.82 -3.95
CA THR A 494 25.91 -21.18 -3.78
C THR A 494 26.62 -20.15 -2.90
N PHE A 495 27.62 -20.59 -2.14
CA PHE A 495 28.42 -19.73 -1.27
C PHE A 495 29.82 -19.48 -1.85
N ASP A 496 30.39 -18.31 -1.59
CA ASP A 496 31.76 -18.00 -2.00
C ASP A 496 32.77 -18.87 -1.23
N THR A 497 33.79 -19.39 -1.94
CA THR A 497 34.79 -20.32 -1.36
C THR A 497 35.82 -19.65 -0.45
N ALA A 498 36.06 -18.36 -0.66
CA ALA A 498 36.89 -17.52 0.20
C ALA A 498 35.98 -16.76 1.17
N ILE A 499 36.17 -16.99 2.48
CA ILE A 499 35.38 -16.35 3.53
C ILE A 499 36.27 -15.66 4.55
N SER A 500 35.75 -14.62 5.20
CA SER A 500 36.50 -13.86 6.20
C SER A 500 36.17 -14.33 7.61
N LYS A 501 37.19 -14.61 8.43
CA LYS A 501 37.00 -14.93 9.85
C LYS A 501 36.55 -13.67 10.62
N GLY A 502 35.51 -13.81 11.44
CA GLY A 502 34.85 -12.72 12.16
C GLY A 502 33.53 -12.29 11.52
N TRP A 503 32.71 -11.54 12.27
CA TRP A 503 31.45 -10.93 11.78
C TRP A 503 31.54 -9.41 11.85
N THR A 504 31.34 -8.75 10.71
CA THR A 504 31.45 -7.27 10.59
C THR A 504 30.10 -6.55 10.53
N GLY A 505 29.00 -7.29 10.68
CA GLY A 505 27.65 -6.78 10.47
C GLY A 505 27.20 -6.90 9.01
N TYR A 506 25.90 -6.69 8.80
CA TYR A 506 25.28 -6.71 7.48
C TYR A 506 25.61 -5.45 6.68
N GLN A 507 25.69 -5.53 5.35
CA GLN A 507 26.00 -4.36 4.51
C GLN A 507 24.92 -3.27 4.62
N ALA A 508 23.65 -3.66 4.72
CA ALA A 508 22.54 -2.74 4.88
C ALA A 508 22.66 -1.85 6.12
N GLU A 509 23.27 -2.34 7.20
CA GLU A 509 23.51 -1.54 8.41
C GLU A 509 24.59 -0.48 8.21
N THR A 510 25.58 -0.74 7.34
CA THR A 510 26.59 0.24 6.95
C THR A 510 25.99 1.28 5.99
N ASP A 511 25.23 0.82 4.99
CA ASP A 511 24.55 1.71 4.03
C ASP A 511 23.60 2.68 4.74
N ASP A 512 22.87 2.20 5.76
CA ASP A 512 21.99 3.03 6.60
C ASP A 512 22.74 4.15 7.34
N LYS A 513 24.00 3.92 7.74
CA LYS A 513 24.87 4.93 8.36
C LYS A 513 25.33 5.98 7.35
N GLU A 514 25.69 5.57 6.14
CA GLU A 514 26.19 6.48 5.09
C GLU A 514 25.11 7.41 4.54
N LYS A 515 23.85 6.95 4.49
CA LYS A 515 22.68 7.76 4.12
C LYS A 515 22.50 9.02 4.98
N GLY A 516 23.12 9.10 6.16
CA GLY A 516 22.88 10.18 7.14
C GLY A 516 21.54 10.02 7.85
N ALA A 517 21.33 10.79 8.93
CA ALA A 517 20.11 10.78 9.72
C ALA A 517 19.49 12.18 9.82
N GLY A 518 18.16 12.26 9.86
CA GLY A 518 17.46 13.55 9.99
C GLY A 518 17.75 14.49 8.82
N SER A 519 18.10 15.74 9.13
CA SER A 519 18.39 16.79 8.15
C SER A 519 19.62 16.51 7.29
N GLU A 520 20.62 15.79 7.81
CA GLU A 520 21.84 15.41 7.06
C GLU A 520 21.51 14.58 5.82
N ARG A 521 20.47 13.73 5.92
CA ARG A 521 20.02 12.92 4.79
C ARG A 521 19.49 13.80 3.66
N LEU A 522 18.68 14.80 3.99
CA LEU A 522 18.16 15.75 3.00
C LEU A 522 19.30 16.54 2.35
N GLU A 523 20.24 17.06 3.13
CA GLU A 523 21.39 17.80 2.62
C GLU A 523 22.21 16.95 1.65
N LYS A 524 22.55 15.71 2.02
CA LYS A 524 23.23 14.75 1.15
C LYS A 524 22.45 14.45 -0.13
N VAL A 525 21.13 14.33 -0.06
CA VAL A 525 20.28 14.11 -1.25
C VAL A 525 20.33 15.33 -2.16
N LEU A 526 20.16 16.53 -1.63
CA LEU A 526 20.19 17.78 -2.41
C LEU A 526 21.58 18.03 -3.04
N ILE A 527 22.67 17.77 -2.32
CA ILE A 527 24.04 17.81 -2.87
C ILE A 527 24.18 16.81 -4.02
N LYS A 528 23.70 15.56 -3.85
CA LYS A 528 23.70 14.54 -4.93
C LYS A 528 22.87 14.94 -6.14
N LEU A 529 21.84 15.77 -5.94
CA LEU A 529 21.02 16.36 -7.01
C LEU A 529 21.65 17.62 -7.63
N GLY A 530 22.91 17.92 -7.32
CA GLY A 530 23.67 19.04 -7.86
C GLY A 530 23.16 20.40 -7.39
N LYS A 531 22.63 20.48 -6.16
CA LYS A 531 22.12 21.75 -5.58
C LYS A 531 23.17 22.53 -4.80
N ASP A 532 24.31 21.92 -4.52
CA ASP A 532 25.53 22.57 -4.05
C ASP A 532 26.26 23.15 -5.28
N LEU A 533 26.16 24.47 -5.42
CA LEU A 533 26.60 25.21 -6.60
C LEU A 533 28.07 25.64 -6.49
N ASP A 534 28.58 25.83 -5.27
CA ASP A 534 29.99 26.19 -5.04
C ASP A 534 30.90 24.97 -4.78
N GLY A 535 30.31 23.80 -4.53
CA GLY A 535 31.00 22.53 -4.36
C GLY A 535 31.71 22.40 -3.02
N ASP A 536 31.32 23.19 -2.01
CA ASP A 536 31.93 23.17 -0.67
C ASP A 536 31.47 21.97 0.19
N GLY A 537 30.51 21.18 -0.33
CA GLY A 537 29.96 20.00 0.33
C GLY A 537 28.86 20.32 1.35
N LYS A 538 28.31 21.54 1.34
CA LYS A 538 27.20 22.01 2.18
C LYS A 538 26.19 22.77 1.34
N LEU A 539 25.02 23.07 1.92
CA LEU A 539 24.00 23.89 1.27
C LEU A 539 23.75 25.19 2.03
N SER A 540 24.01 26.31 1.36
CA SER A 540 23.69 27.65 1.86
C SER A 540 22.24 28.05 1.56
N GLU A 541 21.69 28.99 2.34
CA GLU A 541 20.36 29.55 2.07
C GLU A 541 20.28 30.24 0.70
N ALA A 542 21.39 30.77 0.20
CA ALA A 542 21.47 31.42 -1.10
C ALA A 542 21.24 30.40 -2.24
N GLU A 543 21.88 29.23 -2.15
CA GLU A 543 21.74 28.13 -3.11
C GLU A 543 20.34 27.53 -3.06
N LEU A 544 19.82 27.25 -1.86
CA LEU A 544 18.44 26.80 -1.66
C LEU A 544 17.43 27.80 -2.29
N GLY A 545 17.69 29.10 -2.15
CA GLY A 545 16.87 30.15 -2.75
C GLY A 545 16.89 30.21 -4.29
N GLN A 546 17.87 29.59 -4.95
CA GLN A 546 17.93 29.48 -6.42
C GLN A 546 17.19 28.27 -6.98
N ILE A 547 16.88 27.27 -6.15
CA ILE A 547 16.11 26.10 -6.58
C ILE A 547 14.70 26.54 -7.02
N GLN A 548 14.35 26.19 -8.25
CA GLN A 548 13.14 26.64 -8.94
C GLN A 548 12.51 25.51 -9.76
N GLY A 549 11.22 25.66 -10.09
CA GLY A 549 10.48 24.66 -10.88
C GLY A 549 10.08 23.45 -10.05
N GLU A 550 10.23 22.26 -10.62
CA GLU A 550 9.97 20.97 -9.97
C GLU A 550 11.16 20.54 -9.09
N LEU A 551 10.86 20.11 -7.86
CA LEU A 551 11.82 19.46 -6.98
C LEU A 551 11.27 18.10 -6.55
N ARG A 552 11.93 17.03 -7.02
CA ARG A 552 11.59 15.65 -6.67
C ARG A 552 12.49 15.10 -5.57
N LEU A 553 11.86 14.74 -4.47
CA LEU A 553 12.49 14.19 -3.27
C LEU A 553 11.72 12.94 -2.80
N ASP A 554 11.16 12.18 -3.74
CA ASP A 554 10.39 10.97 -3.44
C ASP A 554 11.30 9.80 -3.04
N HIS A 555 10.85 8.97 -2.09
CA HIS A 555 11.46 7.70 -1.70
C HIS A 555 12.94 7.79 -1.23
N TYR A 556 13.29 8.88 -0.57
CA TYR A 556 14.63 9.09 -0.01
C TYR A 556 14.72 8.78 1.48
N ASP A 557 13.70 8.14 2.07
CA ASP A 557 13.63 7.86 3.50
C ASP A 557 13.81 9.13 4.36
N LEU A 558 13.31 10.28 3.90
CA LEU A 558 13.47 11.57 4.58
C LEU A 558 12.59 11.63 5.84
N THR A 559 13.17 11.99 6.97
CA THR A 559 12.43 12.22 8.23
C THR A 559 12.32 13.69 8.59
N ASP A 560 13.25 14.51 8.11
CA ASP A 560 13.34 15.96 8.36
C ASP A 560 13.49 16.69 7.03
N ILE A 561 12.61 17.67 6.80
CA ILE A 561 12.57 18.50 5.59
C ILE A 561 12.88 19.97 5.85
N SER A 562 13.45 20.30 7.02
CA SER A 562 13.55 21.68 7.50
C SER A 562 14.35 22.60 6.60
N LEU A 563 15.31 22.09 5.83
CA LEU A 563 16.09 22.87 4.87
C LEU A 563 15.22 23.41 3.72
N LEU A 564 14.10 22.76 3.42
CA LEU A 564 13.21 23.19 2.33
C LEU A 564 12.47 24.51 2.64
N LYS A 565 12.48 24.99 3.89
CA LYS A 565 11.83 26.27 4.25
C LYS A 565 12.40 27.49 3.53
N HIS A 566 13.61 27.38 2.98
CA HIS A 566 14.31 28.45 2.27
C HIS A 566 14.01 28.48 0.76
N LEU A 567 13.22 27.53 0.24
CA LEU A 567 12.87 27.48 -1.17
C LEU A 567 11.85 28.58 -1.51
N LYS A 568 12.19 29.42 -2.50
CA LYS A 568 11.38 30.60 -2.87
C LYS A 568 10.71 30.48 -4.23
N LYS A 569 11.30 29.71 -5.15
CA LYS A 569 10.94 29.68 -6.58
C LYS A 569 10.39 28.32 -7.03
N VAL A 570 10.21 27.37 -6.11
CA VAL A 570 9.66 26.05 -6.42
C VAL A 570 8.17 26.16 -6.71
N THR A 571 7.75 25.51 -7.80
CA THR A 571 6.35 25.43 -8.24
C THR A 571 5.74 24.06 -7.96
N GLU A 572 6.56 23.01 -7.92
CA GLU A 572 6.11 21.63 -7.70
C GLU A 572 7.06 20.92 -6.73
N LEU A 573 6.52 20.35 -5.66
CA LEU A 573 7.30 19.66 -4.64
C LEU A 573 6.78 18.25 -4.43
N HIS A 574 7.64 17.26 -4.70
CA HIS A 574 7.33 15.85 -4.57
C HIS A 574 8.11 15.25 -3.41
N LEU A 575 7.39 14.77 -2.40
CA LEU A 575 7.91 14.22 -1.16
C LEU A 575 7.29 12.85 -0.86
N GLU A 576 6.78 12.15 -1.87
CA GLU A 576 6.07 10.88 -1.70
C GLU A 576 7.00 9.77 -1.17
N GLY A 577 6.45 8.88 -0.35
CA GLY A 577 7.18 7.66 0.05
C GLY A 577 8.36 7.92 0.97
N ASN A 578 8.30 9.01 1.75
CA ASN A 578 9.28 9.34 2.77
C ASN A 578 8.77 8.95 4.18
N GLN A 579 9.53 9.33 5.20
CA GLN A 579 9.26 9.02 6.60
C GLN A 579 8.94 10.30 7.38
N ILE A 580 8.33 11.28 6.70
CA ILE A 580 7.99 12.59 7.28
C ILE A 580 6.80 12.41 8.19
N THR A 581 6.88 13.00 9.38
CA THR A 581 5.95 12.71 10.47
C THR A 581 5.30 13.95 11.03
N GLU A 582 5.96 15.08 10.86
CA GLU A 582 5.46 16.41 11.16
C GLU A 582 5.97 17.37 10.08
N ILE A 583 5.20 18.42 9.82
CA ILE A 583 5.62 19.52 8.95
C ILE A 583 5.58 20.79 9.81
N PRO A 584 6.73 21.48 9.98
CA PRO A 584 6.75 22.73 10.73
C PRO A 584 5.81 23.78 10.13
N LYS A 585 5.14 24.58 10.98
CA LYS A 585 4.12 25.56 10.56
C LYS A 585 4.58 26.54 9.46
N GLU A 586 5.87 26.90 9.45
CA GLU A 586 6.44 27.86 8.49
C GLU A 586 7.10 27.18 7.27
N MET A 587 6.97 25.86 7.12
CA MET A 587 7.72 25.08 6.12
C MET A 587 7.50 25.58 4.69
N PHE A 588 6.26 25.91 4.34
CA PHE A 588 5.90 26.36 2.99
C PHE A 588 5.74 27.88 2.89
N SER A 589 6.09 28.62 3.95
CA SER A 589 5.83 30.06 4.06
C SER A 589 6.47 30.91 2.95
N GLN A 590 7.64 30.48 2.44
CA GLN A 590 8.37 31.16 1.36
C GLN A 590 8.00 30.66 -0.06
N MET A 591 7.36 29.50 -0.18
CA MET A 591 7.01 28.85 -1.45
C MET A 591 5.72 29.43 -2.06
N LYS A 592 5.69 30.73 -2.32
CA LYS A 592 4.48 31.47 -2.76
C LYS A 592 4.00 31.08 -4.17
N GLN A 593 4.84 30.42 -4.96
CA GLN A 593 4.54 29.97 -6.33
C GLN A 593 4.17 28.49 -6.41
N LEU A 594 4.07 27.80 -5.26
CA LEU A 594 3.75 26.37 -5.20
C LEU A 594 2.35 26.11 -5.77
N ARG A 595 2.27 25.23 -6.77
CA ARG A 595 1.07 24.79 -7.48
C ARG A 595 0.74 23.33 -7.22
N PHE A 596 1.75 22.51 -6.99
CA PHE A 596 1.63 21.08 -6.75
C PHE A 596 2.41 20.68 -5.50
N LEU A 597 1.77 19.95 -4.59
CA LEU A 597 2.41 19.38 -3.42
C LEU A 597 1.98 17.92 -3.22
N ASN A 598 2.94 17.01 -3.35
CA ASN A 598 2.73 15.59 -3.11
C ASN A 598 3.43 15.17 -1.81
N LEU A 599 2.63 14.82 -0.80
CA LEU A 599 3.06 14.32 0.51
C LEU A 599 2.50 12.90 0.77
N ARG A 600 2.13 12.18 -0.30
CA ARG A 600 1.58 10.82 -0.18
C ARG A 600 2.56 9.87 0.50
N SER A 601 2.02 8.82 1.12
CA SER A 601 2.83 7.71 1.64
C SER A 601 3.93 8.18 2.60
N ASN A 602 3.56 9.11 3.49
CA ASN A 602 4.36 9.57 4.61
C ASN A 602 3.68 9.14 5.92
N TYR A 603 4.16 9.65 7.04
CA TYR A 603 3.70 9.30 8.37
C TYR A 603 3.07 10.50 9.12
N LEU A 604 2.49 11.45 8.38
CA LEU A 604 1.90 12.65 8.94
C LEU A 604 0.68 12.30 9.78
N THR A 605 0.61 12.83 11.01
CA THR A 605 -0.55 12.64 11.90
C THR A 605 -1.42 13.89 12.02
N TYR A 606 -0.86 15.06 11.73
CA TYR A 606 -1.47 16.37 11.94
C TYR A 606 -0.89 17.40 10.96
N LEU A 607 -1.69 18.42 10.65
CA LEU A 607 -1.31 19.60 9.86
C LEU A 607 -1.74 20.86 10.61
N ASP A 608 -0.82 21.82 10.80
CA ASP A 608 -1.13 23.12 11.41
C ASP A 608 -2.09 23.93 10.52
N LYS A 609 -3.12 24.55 11.10
CA LYS A 609 -4.10 25.35 10.34
C LYS A 609 -3.52 26.46 9.47
N ASN A 610 -2.32 26.95 9.77
CA ASN A 610 -1.67 28.03 9.02
C ASN A 610 -0.59 27.54 8.03
N ILE A 611 -0.39 26.23 7.91
CA ILE A 611 0.70 25.68 7.11
C ILE A 611 0.65 26.09 5.63
N PHE A 612 -0.55 26.36 5.12
CA PHE A 612 -0.81 26.78 3.74
C PHE A 612 -1.12 28.28 3.59
N LYS A 613 -0.91 29.09 4.63
CA LYS A 613 -1.32 30.51 4.67
C LYS A 613 -0.81 31.34 3.47
N ASN A 614 0.37 31.01 2.94
CA ASN A 614 1.02 31.75 1.85
C ASN A 614 0.97 31.04 0.49
N ASN A 615 0.37 29.85 0.38
CA ASN A 615 0.43 29.00 -0.81
C ASN A 615 -0.85 29.12 -1.67
N THR A 616 -1.31 30.34 -1.92
CA THR A 616 -2.59 30.62 -2.62
C THR A 616 -2.63 30.18 -4.09
N GLN A 617 -1.50 29.73 -4.64
CA GLN A 617 -1.39 29.23 -6.02
C GLN A 617 -1.56 27.71 -6.12
N LEU A 618 -1.74 27.01 -4.99
CA LEU A 618 -1.85 25.56 -4.96
C LEU A 618 -3.12 25.10 -5.71
N LYS A 619 -2.92 24.18 -6.65
CA LYS A 619 -3.96 23.53 -7.48
C LYS A 619 -4.18 22.08 -7.08
N GLU A 620 -3.11 21.38 -6.72
CA GLU A 620 -3.14 19.97 -6.36
C GLU A 620 -2.42 19.72 -5.04
N LEU A 621 -3.14 19.07 -4.12
CA LEU A 621 -2.62 18.69 -2.81
C LEU A 621 -2.92 17.22 -2.54
N TYR A 622 -1.86 16.43 -2.42
CA TYR A 622 -1.98 15.01 -2.18
C TYR A 622 -1.40 14.62 -0.82
N LEU A 623 -2.28 14.13 0.05
CA LEU A 623 -2.01 13.76 1.44
C LEU A 623 -2.39 12.29 1.73
N SER A 624 -2.65 11.50 0.69
CA SER A 624 -3.13 10.13 0.87
C SER A 624 -2.08 9.20 1.48
N SER A 625 -2.51 8.11 2.13
CA SER A 625 -1.62 7.12 2.75
C SER A 625 -0.74 7.74 3.85
N ASN A 626 -1.35 8.55 4.72
CA ASN A 626 -0.75 9.11 5.92
C ASN A 626 -1.53 8.62 7.16
N PHE A 627 -1.35 9.24 8.33
CA PHE A 627 -2.07 8.93 9.57
C PHE A 627 -2.84 10.11 10.12
N ILE A 628 -3.25 11.04 9.24
CA ILE A 628 -4.01 12.22 9.62
C ILE A 628 -5.34 11.76 10.22
N HIS A 629 -5.60 12.14 11.47
CA HIS A 629 -6.80 11.71 12.19
C HIS A 629 -7.82 12.83 12.41
N THR A 630 -7.43 14.09 12.18
CA THR A 630 -8.30 15.27 12.28
C THR A 630 -7.82 16.38 11.34
N LEU A 631 -8.74 17.26 10.95
CA LEU A 631 -8.45 18.49 10.22
C LEU A 631 -8.86 19.67 11.08
N GLU A 632 -8.01 20.68 11.21
CA GLU A 632 -8.40 21.91 11.89
C GLU A 632 -9.30 22.79 11.01
N GLY A 633 -10.27 23.45 11.64
CA GLY A 633 -11.12 24.44 10.99
C GLY A 633 -10.29 25.55 10.32
N GLY A 634 -10.62 25.86 9.06
CA GLY A 634 -9.93 26.88 8.28
C GLY A 634 -8.56 26.50 7.71
N LEU A 635 -8.09 25.26 7.87
CA LEU A 635 -6.82 24.77 7.30
C LEU A 635 -6.65 25.08 5.81
N PHE A 636 -7.73 24.91 5.03
CA PHE A 636 -7.72 25.09 3.59
C PHE A 636 -8.26 26.45 3.11
N LYS A 637 -8.65 27.34 4.04
CA LYS A 637 -9.24 28.65 3.74
C LYS A 637 -8.44 29.50 2.74
N PRO A 638 -7.09 29.51 2.76
CA PRO A 638 -6.29 30.26 1.79
C PRO A 638 -6.26 29.65 0.37
N LEU A 639 -6.63 28.37 0.20
CA LEU A 639 -6.42 27.58 -1.01
C LEU A 639 -7.56 27.71 -2.03
N ASN A 640 -7.93 28.94 -2.36
CA ASN A 640 -9.07 29.22 -3.23
C ASN A 640 -8.90 28.80 -4.71
N ARG A 641 -7.71 28.33 -5.11
CA ARG A 641 -7.40 27.79 -6.45
C ARG A 641 -7.23 26.27 -6.47
N LEU A 642 -7.44 25.60 -5.34
CA LEU A 642 -7.27 24.16 -5.24
C LEU A 642 -8.35 23.45 -6.06
N GLU A 643 -7.94 22.58 -6.97
CA GLU A 643 -8.79 21.83 -7.89
C GLU A 643 -8.89 20.35 -7.47
N GLN A 644 -7.81 19.81 -6.88
CA GLN A 644 -7.70 18.40 -6.45
C GLN A 644 -7.20 18.29 -5.01
N LEU A 645 -7.93 17.53 -4.18
CA LEU A 645 -7.53 17.20 -2.81
C LEU A 645 -7.73 15.71 -2.54
N ASP A 646 -6.65 15.02 -2.17
CA ASP A 646 -6.69 13.60 -1.84
C ASP A 646 -6.27 13.36 -0.39
N LEU A 647 -7.25 12.97 0.44
CA LEU A 647 -7.09 12.64 1.86
C LEU A 647 -7.33 11.14 2.11
N SER A 648 -7.33 10.32 1.08
CA SER A 648 -7.61 8.88 1.16
C SER A 648 -6.55 8.13 2.01
N LYS A 649 -6.89 6.97 2.57
CA LYS A 649 -5.96 6.13 3.35
C LYS A 649 -5.32 6.86 4.53
N ASN A 650 -6.12 7.67 5.24
CA ASN A 650 -5.76 8.33 6.49
C ASN A 650 -6.53 7.68 7.66
N ARG A 651 -6.66 8.36 8.80
CA ARG A 651 -7.32 7.82 10.01
C ARG A 651 -8.46 8.71 10.51
N MET A 652 -9.04 9.55 9.66
CA MET A 652 -10.10 10.49 10.05
C MET A 652 -11.37 9.77 10.45
N LYS A 653 -12.04 10.26 11.49
CA LYS A 653 -13.30 9.69 12.03
C LYS A 653 -14.52 10.55 11.80
N SER A 654 -14.35 11.87 11.78
CA SER A 654 -15.44 12.81 11.60
C SER A 654 -15.02 14.04 10.81
N LEU A 655 -16.00 14.67 10.15
CA LEU A 655 -15.82 15.96 9.47
C LEU A 655 -16.79 17.02 10.02
N HIS A 656 -16.31 18.25 10.18
CA HIS A 656 -17.03 19.37 10.80
C HIS A 656 -17.22 20.54 9.81
N ASP A 657 -18.13 21.46 10.14
CA ASP A 657 -18.66 22.52 9.26
C ASP A 657 -17.58 23.37 8.56
N ASP A 658 -16.48 23.69 9.23
CA ASP A 658 -15.52 24.73 8.83
C ASP A 658 -14.22 24.20 8.22
N GLN A 659 -14.11 22.88 8.02
CA GLN A 659 -12.87 22.25 7.58
C GLN A 659 -12.56 22.48 6.09
N PHE A 660 -13.59 22.66 5.25
CA PHE A 660 -13.45 22.86 3.80
C PHE A 660 -13.80 24.28 3.33
N GLU A 661 -13.89 25.25 4.25
CA GLU A 661 -14.04 26.65 3.88
C GLU A 661 -12.95 27.10 2.89
N GLY A 662 -13.33 27.92 1.90
CA GLY A 662 -12.41 28.48 0.90
C GLY A 662 -12.23 27.63 -0.36
N LEU A 663 -12.59 26.35 -0.35
CA LEU A 663 -12.38 25.39 -1.45
C LEU A 663 -13.44 25.45 -2.57
N SER A 664 -13.82 26.65 -2.99
CA SER A 664 -14.89 26.87 -3.98
C SER A 664 -14.58 26.38 -5.40
N HIS A 665 -13.30 26.19 -5.77
CA HIS A 665 -12.86 25.68 -7.07
C HIS A 665 -12.51 24.19 -7.06
N LEU A 666 -12.70 23.51 -5.92
CA LEU A 666 -12.36 22.09 -5.80
C LEU A 666 -13.29 21.26 -6.69
N THR A 667 -12.72 20.44 -7.56
CA THR A 667 -13.45 19.61 -8.52
C THR A 667 -13.47 18.13 -8.15
N SER A 668 -12.53 17.71 -7.30
CA SER A 668 -12.31 16.32 -6.91
C SER A 668 -11.82 16.23 -5.46
N LEU A 669 -12.48 15.35 -4.69
CA LEU A 669 -12.19 15.14 -3.28
C LEU A 669 -12.24 13.64 -2.92
N GLY A 670 -11.13 13.13 -2.36
CA GLY A 670 -11.02 11.73 -1.93
C GLY A 670 -10.92 11.56 -0.42
N PHE A 671 -11.76 10.70 0.15
CA PHE A 671 -11.74 10.24 1.55
C PHE A 671 -11.66 8.71 1.67
N ALA A 672 -11.42 8.00 0.57
CA ALA A 672 -11.47 6.54 0.55
C ALA A 672 -10.55 5.92 1.62
N GLU A 673 -10.94 4.82 2.24
CA GLU A 673 -10.13 4.10 3.24
C GLU A 673 -9.71 4.96 4.46
N ASN A 674 -10.62 5.76 4.99
CA ASN A 674 -10.50 6.38 6.31
C ASN A 674 -11.35 5.61 7.33
N ASN A 675 -11.66 6.22 8.48
CA ASN A 675 -12.55 5.66 9.51
C ASN A 675 -13.80 6.54 9.69
N LEU A 676 -14.27 7.22 8.64
CA LEU A 676 -15.35 8.21 8.77
C LEU A 676 -16.65 7.52 9.20
N GLU A 677 -17.18 7.96 10.34
CA GLU A 677 -18.45 7.51 10.92
C GLU A 677 -19.51 8.62 10.84
N ASP A 678 -19.08 9.88 11.00
CA ASP A 678 -19.95 11.06 11.07
C ASP A 678 -19.42 12.20 10.19
N ILE A 679 -20.29 12.78 9.36
CA ILE A 679 -19.96 13.93 8.53
C ILE A 679 -21.06 14.96 8.77
N SER A 680 -20.67 16.14 9.27
CA SER A 680 -21.61 17.22 9.46
C SER A 680 -22.35 17.55 8.16
N GLU A 681 -23.65 17.80 8.29
CA GLU A 681 -24.56 18.17 7.21
C GLU A 681 -24.18 19.48 6.50
N LYS A 682 -23.22 20.24 7.02
CA LYS A 682 -22.70 21.48 6.40
C LYS A 682 -21.27 21.39 5.90
N ALA A 683 -20.52 20.35 6.27
CA ALA A 683 -19.08 20.27 6.00
C ALA A 683 -18.72 20.42 4.51
N LEU A 684 -19.59 19.93 3.61
CA LEU A 684 -19.34 19.93 2.17
C LEU A 684 -19.98 21.11 1.42
N GLU A 685 -20.79 21.95 2.08
CA GLU A 685 -21.48 23.09 1.43
C GLU A 685 -20.54 24.06 0.69
N PRO A 686 -19.30 24.34 1.15
CA PRO A 686 -18.38 25.23 0.43
C PRO A 686 -17.92 24.71 -0.94
N LEU A 687 -18.07 23.41 -1.23
CA LEU A 687 -17.48 22.71 -2.38
C LEU A 687 -18.33 22.83 -3.66
N VAL A 688 -18.76 24.04 -4.00
CA VAL A 688 -19.77 24.30 -5.04
C VAL A 688 -19.37 23.84 -6.46
N SER A 689 -18.08 23.69 -6.74
CA SER A 689 -17.56 23.22 -8.04
C SER A 689 -17.30 21.71 -8.10
N LEU A 690 -17.60 20.97 -7.04
CA LEU A 690 -17.22 19.57 -6.92
C LEU A 690 -17.94 18.70 -7.96
N SER A 691 -17.16 17.89 -8.68
CA SER A 691 -17.65 16.98 -9.73
C SER A 691 -17.47 15.50 -9.37
N PHE A 692 -16.48 15.20 -8.53
CA PHE A 692 -16.14 13.86 -8.08
C PHE A 692 -15.95 13.82 -6.56
N ILE A 693 -16.55 12.84 -5.90
CA ILE A 693 -16.33 12.57 -4.48
C ILE A 693 -16.27 11.07 -4.19
N ASP A 694 -15.31 10.66 -3.35
CA ASP A 694 -15.12 9.26 -2.94
C ASP A 694 -15.08 9.11 -1.41
N PHE A 695 -16.05 8.39 -0.87
CA PHE A 695 -16.20 7.99 0.53
C PHE A 695 -15.97 6.49 0.74
N SER A 696 -15.50 5.75 -0.26
CA SER A 696 -15.44 4.29 -0.18
C SER A 696 -14.62 3.78 1.00
N GLN A 697 -14.98 2.62 1.54
CA GLN A 697 -14.23 1.97 2.62
C GLN A 697 -14.11 2.85 3.87
N ASN A 698 -15.24 3.38 4.32
CA ASN A 698 -15.39 4.09 5.60
C ASN A 698 -16.47 3.37 6.43
N HIS A 699 -17.01 4.03 7.45
CA HIS A 699 -18.04 3.50 8.35
C HIS A 699 -19.33 4.31 8.31
N LEU A 700 -19.63 4.95 7.17
CA LEU A 700 -20.80 5.81 7.03
C LEU A 700 -22.09 4.98 7.04
N SER A 701 -23.08 5.44 7.81
CA SER A 701 -24.43 4.85 7.85
C SER A 701 -25.43 5.54 6.94
N LEU A 702 -25.10 6.78 6.54
CA LEU A 702 -25.85 7.64 5.64
C LEU A 702 -24.83 8.54 4.92
N LEU A 703 -25.21 9.03 3.74
CA LEU A 703 -24.51 10.11 3.07
C LEU A 703 -24.90 11.47 3.70
N PRO A 704 -24.02 12.48 3.75
CA PRO A 704 -24.39 13.82 4.22
C PRO A 704 -25.33 14.52 3.22
N LYS A 705 -26.40 15.17 3.71
CA LYS A 705 -27.42 15.89 2.92
C LYS A 705 -26.82 17.02 2.09
N ALA A 706 -25.69 17.59 2.51
CA ALA A 706 -24.94 18.58 1.74
C ALA A 706 -24.65 18.11 0.31
N ILE A 707 -24.54 16.79 0.06
CA ILE A 707 -24.36 16.25 -1.29
C ILE A 707 -25.44 16.78 -2.24
N GLY A 708 -26.70 16.85 -1.82
CA GLY A 708 -27.80 17.34 -2.66
C GLY A 708 -27.67 18.81 -3.10
N LYS A 709 -26.75 19.58 -2.48
CA LYS A 709 -26.47 20.98 -2.84
C LYS A 709 -25.34 21.12 -3.86
N LEU A 710 -24.63 20.04 -4.19
CA LEU A 710 -23.47 20.05 -5.07
C LEU A 710 -23.90 19.84 -6.53
N HIS A 711 -24.46 20.87 -7.16
CA HIS A 711 -25.10 20.78 -8.49
C HIS A 711 -24.16 20.40 -9.65
N HIS A 712 -22.85 20.38 -9.44
CA HIS A 712 -21.86 19.96 -10.44
C HIS A 712 -21.40 18.50 -10.28
N LEU A 713 -21.88 17.82 -9.24
CA LEU A 713 -21.48 16.46 -8.92
C LEU A 713 -21.95 15.51 -10.02
N ASN A 714 -20.99 14.80 -10.60
CA ASN A 714 -21.17 13.83 -11.67
C ASN A 714 -20.99 12.40 -11.12
N THR A 715 -20.02 12.22 -10.23
CA THR A 715 -19.64 10.90 -9.71
C THR A 715 -19.65 10.91 -8.18
N ILE A 716 -20.42 10.00 -7.59
CA ILE A 716 -20.41 9.70 -6.16
C ILE A 716 -19.98 8.24 -5.99
N VAL A 717 -18.90 8.03 -5.26
CA VAL A 717 -18.46 6.69 -4.84
C VAL A 717 -18.56 6.60 -3.33
N ALA A 718 -19.32 5.65 -2.81
CA ALA A 718 -19.48 5.41 -1.37
C ALA A 718 -19.59 3.91 -1.07
N SER A 719 -18.91 3.09 -1.86
CA SER A 719 -18.90 1.63 -1.71
C SER A 719 -18.22 1.19 -0.41
N LYS A 720 -18.54 -0.02 0.07
CA LYS A 720 -17.92 -0.60 1.28
C LYS A 720 -18.08 0.30 2.51
N ASN A 721 -19.30 0.75 2.76
CA ASN A 721 -19.70 1.47 3.97
C ASN A 721 -20.83 0.68 4.66
N HIS A 722 -21.54 1.31 5.60
CA HIS A 722 -22.70 0.74 6.28
C HIS A 722 -23.97 1.52 5.93
N ILE A 723 -24.06 2.08 4.71
CA ILE A 723 -25.17 2.95 4.31
C ILE A 723 -26.46 2.12 4.28
N THR A 724 -27.45 2.54 5.06
CA THR A 724 -28.72 1.80 5.18
C THR A 724 -29.83 2.39 4.30
N SER A 725 -29.68 3.65 3.90
CA SER A 725 -30.68 4.43 3.18
C SER A 725 -30.04 5.59 2.43
N ILE A 726 -30.70 6.02 1.35
CA ILE A 726 -30.35 7.19 0.54
C ILE A 726 -31.48 8.22 0.44
N GLU A 727 -32.57 8.04 1.18
CA GLU A 727 -33.76 8.91 1.15
C GLU A 727 -33.47 10.35 1.58
N ASN A 728 -32.42 10.53 2.36
CA ASN A 728 -32.03 11.83 2.87
C ASN A 728 -31.38 12.72 1.80
N ILE A 729 -31.03 12.17 0.63
CA ILE A 729 -30.41 12.91 -0.47
C ILE A 729 -31.45 13.29 -1.52
N SER A 730 -31.49 14.58 -1.87
CA SER A 730 -32.34 15.07 -2.96
C SER A 730 -31.65 14.92 -4.31
N PHE A 731 -31.65 13.70 -4.88
CA PHE A 731 -30.99 13.40 -6.16
C PHE A 731 -31.51 14.23 -7.34
N LYS A 732 -32.76 14.71 -7.29
CA LYS A 732 -33.31 15.65 -8.28
C LYS A 732 -32.48 16.93 -8.44
N ASP A 733 -31.74 17.33 -7.41
CA ASP A 733 -30.91 18.54 -7.37
C ASP A 733 -29.48 18.26 -7.89
N LEU A 734 -29.22 17.03 -8.37
CA LEU A 734 -27.96 16.58 -8.98
C LEU A 734 -28.14 16.29 -10.49
N PRO A 735 -28.40 17.30 -11.33
CA PRO A 735 -28.76 17.09 -12.74
C PRO A 735 -27.62 16.52 -13.60
N LYS A 736 -26.37 16.60 -13.13
CA LYS A 736 -25.17 16.08 -13.82
C LYS A 736 -24.76 14.67 -13.38
N LEU A 737 -25.46 14.06 -12.43
CA LEU A 737 -25.10 12.75 -11.89
C LEU A 737 -25.10 11.69 -13.00
N SER A 738 -23.94 11.11 -13.27
CA SER A 738 -23.74 10.03 -14.25
C SER A 738 -23.47 8.70 -13.57
N VAL A 739 -22.72 8.72 -12.46
CA VAL A 739 -22.25 7.52 -11.77
C VAL A 739 -22.54 7.61 -10.28
N LEU A 740 -23.27 6.62 -9.77
CA LEU A 740 -23.47 6.41 -8.33
C LEU A 740 -23.06 4.98 -7.97
N ASN A 741 -22.00 4.86 -7.17
CA ASN A 741 -21.55 3.57 -6.64
C ASN A 741 -21.83 3.47 -5.14
N LEU A 742 -22.78 2.59 -4.80
CA LEU A 742 -23.19 2.24 -3.44
C LEU A 742 -23.00 0.74 -3.18
N SER A 743 -22.14 0.07 -3.93
CA SER A 743 -21.84 -1.35 -3.76
C SER A 743 -21.34 -1.67 -2.35
N THR A 744 -21.67 -2.85 -1.83
CA THR A 744 -21.26 -3.32 -0.50
C THR A 744 -21.65 -2.30 0.59
N ASN A 745 -22.94 -2.02 0.67
CA ASN A 745 -23.59 -1.24 1.73
C ASN A 745 -24.78 -2.04 2.26
N GLU A 746 -25.59 -1.48 3.15
CA GLU A 746 -26.73 -2.17 3.77
C GLU A 746 -28.08 -1.60 3.34
N ILE A 747 -28.19 -1.16 2.09
CA ILE A 747 -29.42 -0.56 1.54
C ILE A 747 -30.47 -1.65 1.32
N SER A 748 -31.64 -1.49 1.93
CA SER A 748 -32.74 -2.47 1.90
C SER A 748 -33.87 -2.14 0.95
N SER A 749 -34.01 -0.87 0.57
CA SER A 749 -35.04 -0.41 -0.37
C SER A 749 -34.60 0.86 -1.09
N LEU A 750 -35.20 1.11 -2.25
CA LEU A 750 -35.03 2.32 -3.04
C LEU A 750 -36.38 3.06 -3.08
N PRO A 751 -36.43 4.37 -2.78
CA PRO A 751 -37.68 5.11 -2.84
C PRO A 751 -38.22 5.26 -4.26
N ASP A 752 -39.55 5.34 -4.36
CA ASP A 752 -40.22 5.60 -5.62
C ASP A 752 -39.69 6.89 -6.28
N LYS A 753 -39.34 6.81 -7.56
CA LYS A 753 -38.89 7.95 -8.40
C LYS A 753 -37.63 8.67 -7.92
N ILE A 754 -36.82 8.08 -7.03
CA ILE A 754 -35.64 8.76 -6.47
C ILE A 754 -34.65 9.25 -7.53
N PHE A 755 -34.46 8.50 -8.63
CA PHE A 755 -33.56 8.88 -9.72
C PHE A 755 -34.27 9.43 -10.97
N LYS A 756 -35.58 9.67 -10.90
CA LYS A 756 -36.41 10.00 -12.07
C LYS A 756 -35.91 11.22 -12.88
N HIS A 757 -35.22 12.16 -12.23
CA HIS A 757 -34.76 13.41 -12.85
C HIS A 757 -33.29 13.35 -13.30
N ASN A 758 -32.59 12.24 -13.03
CA ASN A 758 -31.16 12.08 -13.33
C ASN A 758 -30.97 11.42 -14.70
N SER A 759 -31.37 12.10 -15.77
CA SER A 759 -31.34 11.56 -17.14
C SER A 759 -29.92 11.32 -17.71
N GLN A 760 -28.88 11.74 -16.99
CA GLN A 760 -27.47 11.53 -17.35
C GLN A 760 -26.90 10.23 -16.74
N LEU A 761 -27.68 9.50 -15.93
CA LEU A 761 -27.22 8.29 -15.28
C LEU A 761 -26.84 7.22 -16.29
N THR A 762 -25.63 6.69 -16.12
CA THR A 762 -25.09 5.63 -16.95
C THR A 762 -24.63 4.44 -16.13
N LYS A 763 -24.37 4.65 -14.83
CA LYS A 763 -24.06 3.57 -13.90
C LYS A 763 -24.73 3.78 -12.54
N LEU A 764 -25.45 2.75 -12.09
CA LEU A 764 -25.99 2.63 -10.73
C LEU A 764 -25.54 1.28 -10.17
N ASP A 765 -24.67 1.32 -9.17
CA ASP A 765 -24.10 0.10 -8.60
C ASP A 765 -24.58 -0.09 -7.15
N PHE A 766 -25.42 -1.11 -6.98
CA PHE A 766 -25.95 -1.60 -5.71
C PHE A 766 -25.52 -3.06 -5.44
N PHE A 767 -24.44 -3.53 -6.07
CA PHE A 767 -23.87 -4.85 -5.81
C PHE A 767 -23.73 -5.11 -4.31
N ASN A 768 -24.05 -6.32 -3.84
CA ASN A 768 -23.81 -6.72 -2.45
C ASN A 768 -24.49 -5.82 -1.40
N ASN A 769 -25.73 -5.39 -1.65
CA ASN A 769 -26.61 -4.74 -0.68
C ASN A 769 -27.65 -5.73 -0.10
N ILE A 770 -28.76 -5.25 0.46
CA ILE A 770 -29.85 -6.09 0.99
C ILE A 770 -31.21 -5.74 0.39
N LEU A 771 -31.23 -5.27 -0.87
CA LEU A 771 -32.45 -4.91 -1.60
C LEU A 771 -33.36 -6.13 -1.74
N THR A 772 -34.62 -6.01 -1.31
CA THR A 772 -35.62 -7.09 -1.43
C THR A 772 -36.47 -6.98 -2.70
N GLN A 773 -36.57 -5.77 -3.26
CA GLN A 773 -37.29 -5.46 -4.49
C GLN A 773 -36.67 -4.24 -5.17
N VAL A 774 -36.87 -4.12 -6.48
CA VAL A 774 -36.48 -2.96 -7.29
C VAL A 774 -37.59 -2.69 -8.30
N GLU A 775 -38.27 -1.56 -8.14
CA GLU A 775 -39.39 -1.15 -8.99
C GLU A 775 -38.91 -0.33 -10.20
N GLU A 776 -39.62 -0.43 -11.31
CA GLU A 776 -39.30 0.28 -12.56
C GLU A 776 -39.34 1.81 -12.41
N SER A 777 -40.19 2.31 -11.51
CA SER A 777 -40.42 3.74 -11.29
C SER A 777 -39.27 4.44 -10.58
N VAL A 778 -38.32 3.69 -10.01
CA VAL A 778 -37.10 4.21 -9.36
C VAL A 778 -36.21 4.95 -10.36
N PHE A 779 -36.12 4.42 -11.59
CA PHE A 779 -35.16 4.83 -12.60
C PHE A 779 -35.69 5.97 -13.48
N PRO A 780 -34.80 6.80 -14.06
CA PRO A 780 -35.17 7.72 -15.12
C PRO A 780 -35.58 6.95 -16.39
N ASP A 781 -36.26 7.63 -17.30
CA ASP A 781 -36.57 7.09 -18.62
C ASP A 781 -35.33 7.15 -19.52
N VAL A 782 -34.47 6.14 -19.40
CA VAL A 782 -33.22 5.97 -20.17
C VAL A 782 -33.24 4.68 -20.98
N GLU A 783 -32.61 4.67 -22.16
CA GLU A 783 -32.54 3.50 -23.04
C GLU A 783 -31.62 2.41 -22.49
N THR A 784 -30.48 2.81 -21.91
CA THR A 784 -29.49 1.90 -21.32
C THR A 784 -29.01 2.45 -19.98
N LEU A 785 -28.83 1.55 -19.03
CA LEU A 785 -28.19 1.82 -17.76
C LEU A 785 -27.23 0.66 -17.47
N ASN A 786 -26.12 0.92 -16.78
CA ASN A 786 -25.35 -0.14 -16.15
C ASN A 786 -25.83 -0.29 -14.70
N LEU A 787 -26.89 -1.07 -14.48
CA LEU A 787 -27.44 -1.34 -13.16
C LEU A 787 -26.89 -2.66 -12.59
N ASP A 788 -26.08 -2.57 -11.54
CA ASP A 788 -25.71 -3.75 -10.78
C ASP A 788 -26.58 -3.89 -9.52
N VAL A 789 -27.38 -4.95 -9.47
CA VAL A 789 -28.17 -5.36 -8.30
C VAL A 789 -27.87 -6.82 -7.91
N THR A 790 -26.75 -7.35 -8.38
CA THR A 790 -26.28 -8.70 -8.09
C THR A 790 -25.97 -8.82 -6.60
N PHE A 791 -26.13 -10.03 -6.06
CA PHE A 791 -25.82 -10.32 -4.66
C PHE A 791 -26.65 -9.47 -3.67
N ASN A 792 -27.95 -9.28 -3.93
CA ASN A 792 -28.93 -8.63 -3.04
C ASN A 792 -29.88 -9.66 -2.43
N GLN A 793 -31.09 -9.28 -1.99
CA GLN A 793 -32.14 -10.19 -1.51
C GLN A 793 -33.28 -10.33 -2.54
N LEU A 794 -33.01 -10.09 -3.83
CA LEU A 794 -34.02 -10.07 -4.88
C LEU A 794 -34.47 -11.49 -5.25
N LYS A 795 -35.78 -11.70 -5.38
CA LYS A 795 -36.35 -12.97 -5.89
C LYS A 795 -36.51 -12.96 -7.40
N SER A 796 -36.85 -11.81 -7.96
CA SER A 796 -37.02 -11.58 -9.39
C SER A 796 -36.96 -10.07 -9.65
N VAL A 797 -36.88 -9.68 -10.92
CA VAL A 797 -36.99 -8.28 -11.35
C VAL A 797 -37.89 -8.21 -12.58
N SER A 798 -38.47 -7.05 -12.84
CA SER A 798 -39.29 -6.85 -14.04
C SER A 798 -38.46 -6.90 -15.34
N PRO A 799 -39.09 -7.07 -16.52
CA PRO A 799 -38.39 -7.01 -17.79
C PRO A 799 -37.64 -5.70 -18.04
N LYS A 800 -38.19 -4.55 -17.62
CA LYS A 800 -37.50 -3.26 -17.76
C LYS A 800 -36.27 -3.19 -16.87
N VAL A 801 -36.38 -3.59 -15.60
CA VAL A 801 -35.22 -3.64 -14.68
C VAL A 801 -34.17 -4.62 -15.21
N ARG A 802 -34.58 -5.78 -15.73
CA ARG A 802 -33.69 -6.75 -16.37
C ARG A 802 -32.90 -6.12 -17.53
N ALA A 803 -33.56 -5.36 -18.40
CA ALA A 803 -32.90 -4.66 -19.51
C ALA A 803 -31.91 -3.59 -19.01
N LEU A 804 -32.26 -2.87 -17.94
CA LEU A 804 -31.38 -1.88 -17.31
C LEU A 804 -30.17 -2.49 -16.60
N MET A 805 -30.19 -3.77 -16.23
CA MET A 805 -28.99 -4.47 -15.71
C MET A 805 -27.94 -4.72 -16.78
N GLY A 806 -28.36 -4.65 -18.04
CA GLY A 806 -27.57 -4.96 -19.20
C GLY A 806 -26.91 -6.33 -19.12
N GLN A 807 -25.60 -6.35 -18.86
CA GLN A 807 -24.83 -7.57 -18.87
C GLN A 807 -24.69 -8.25 -17.50
N HIS A 808 -25.08 -7.56 -16.43
CA HIS A 808 -25.10 -8.14 -15.10
C HIS A 808 -26.17 -9.23 -15.03
N LYS A 809 -25.80 -10.36 -14.42
CA LYS A 809 -26.72 -11.46 -14.15
C LYS A 809 -27.48 -11.20 -12.86
N LEU A 810 -28.62 -11.86 -12.69
CA LEU A 810 -29.36 -11.74 -11.43
C LEU A 810 -28.74 -12.57 -10.33
N THR A 811 -28.38 -13.81 -10.64
CA THR A 811 -28.00 -14.79 -9.64
C THR A 811 -26.49 -14.84 -9.44
N PRO A 812 -26.02 -15.17 -8.22
CA PRO A 812 -26.81 -15.52 -7.04
C PRO A 812 -27.35 -14.32 -6.25
N GLN A 813 -28.34 -14.59 -5.40
CA GLN A 813 -28.92 -13.62 -4.46
C GLN A 813 -28.83 -14.17 -3.03
N LYS A 814 -28.59 -13.30 -2.04
CA LYS A 814 -28.35 -13.62 -0.62
C LYS A 814 -29.47 -14.42 0.04
N HIS A 815 -30.70 -14.33 -0.46
CA HIS A 815 -31.84 -15.04 0.13
C HIS A 815 -31.70 -16.56 0.02
N LEU A 816 -30.87 -17.02 -0.94
CA LEU A 816 -30.55 -18.44 -1.14
C LEU A 816 -29.77 -19.03 0.04
N ALA A 817 -28.99 -18.22 0.77
CA ALA A 817 -28.29 -18.69 1.98
C ALA A 817 -29.24 -19.11 3.10
N LYS A 818 -30.45 -18.54 3.15
CA LYS A 818 -31.41 -18.73 4.25
C LYS A 818 -30.76 -18.57 5.64
N LEU A 819 -29.96 -17.51 5.81
CA LEU A 819 -29.39 -17.18 7.11
C LEU A 819 -30.50 -16.62 8.01
N GLU A 820 -30.90 -17.41 9.01
CA GLU A 820 -31.96 -17.07 9.95
C GLU A 820 -31.42 -17.11 11.38
N ALA A 821 -31.91 -16.20 12.22
CA ALA A 821 -31.62 -16.16 13.64
C ALA A 821 -32.90 -16.36 14.44
N SER A 822 -32.78 -16.96 15.62
CA SER A 822 -33.91 -17.17 16.55
C SER A 822 -33.44 -17.09 18.01
N LEU A 823 -34.32 -16.63 18.89
CA LEU A 823 -34.07 -16.65 20.33
C LEU A 823 -34.37 -18.06 20.88
N ASP A 824 -33.37 -18.69 21.50
CA ASP A 824 -33.50 -19.96 22.22
C ASP A 824 -32.98 -19.80 23.66
N GLY A 825 -33.91 -19.61 24.59
CA GLY A 825 -33.61 -19.35 25.99
C GLY A 825 -32.74 -18.10 26.18
N ALA A 826 -31.53 -18.32 26.67
CA ALA A 826 -30.52 -17.29 26.94
C ALA A 826 -29.55 -17.03 25.75
N THR A 827 -29.80 -17.65 24.60
CA THR A 827 -28.91 -17.59 23.44
C THR A 827 -29.65 -17.17 22.18
N ILE A 828 -28.95 -16.48 21.28
CA ILE A 828 -29.41 -16.25 19.91
C ILE A 828 -28.73 -17.30 19.04
N LYS A 829 -29.51 -18.26 18.56
CA LYS A 829 -29.06 -19.28 17.62
C LYS A 829 -29.23 -18.80 16.19
N TYR A 830 -28.35 -19.24 15.31
CA TYR A 830 -28.47 -19.02 13.88
C TYR A 830 -28.25 -20.30 13.10
N HIS A 831 -28.91 -20.37 11.95
CA HIS A 831 -28.79 -21.46 10.99
C HIS A 831 -28.78 -20.88 9.58
N GLN A 832 -28.05 -21.53 8.67
CA GLN A 832 -27.87 -21.16 7.27
C GLN A 832 -27.95 -22.43 6.41
N ALA A 833 -28.67 -22.37 5.29
CA ALA A 833 -28.86 -23.53 4.41
C ALA A 833 -27.75 -23.70 3.36
N LEU A 834 -27.21 -22.61 2.81
CA LEU A 834 -26.16 -22.63 1.79
C LEU A 834 -24.99 -21.74 2.24
N SER A 835 -23.75 -22.23 2.09
CA SER A 835 -22.52 -21.55 2.53
C SER A 835 -22.35 -20.16 1.91
N LEU A 836 -21.76 -19.22 2.66
CA LEU A 836 -21.29 -17.95 2.12
C LEU A 836 -20.18 -18.17 1.08
N LEU A 837 -19.33 -19.19 1.28
CA LEU A 837 -18.29 -19.56 0.32
C LEU A 837 -18.88 -20.08 -0.98
N ASP A 838 -20.00 -20.83 -0.91
CA ASP A 838 -20.73 -21.29 -2.09
C ASP A 838 -21.31 -20.11 -2.87
N LEU A 839 -21.97 -19.18 -2.18
CA LEU A 839 -22.51 -17.98 -2.82
C LEU A 839 -21.40 -17.12 -3.45
N TYR A 840 -20.26 -16.98 -2.78
CA TYR A 840 -19.10 -16.29 -3.33
C TYR A 840 -18.58 -16.98 -4.59
N TYR A 841 -18.34 -18.29 -4.55
CA TYR A 841 -17.85 -19.03 -5.71
C TYR A 841 -18.85 -19.00 -6.88
N TRP A 842 -20.15 -19.16 -6.60
CA TRP A 842 -21.22 -19.02 -7.58
C TRP A 842 -21.15 -17.63 -8.24
N GLU A 843 -21.10 -16.55 -7.45
CA GLU A 843 -20.97 -15.18 -7.98
C GLU A 843 -19.73 -15.08 -8.88
N GLN A 844 -18.56 -15.54 -8.42
CA GLN A 844 -17.32 -15.51 -9.21
C GLN A 844 -17.39 -16.29 -10.53
N LYS A 845 -18.14 -17.41 -10.59
CA LYS A 845 -18.29 -18.19 -11.83
C LYS A 845 -19.37 -17.67 -12.76
N THR A 846 -20.40 -17.04 -12.21
CA THR A 846 -21.50 -16.49 -13.00
C THR A 846 -21.25 -15.08 -13.47
N ASN A 847 -20.40 -14.28 -12.82
CA ASN A 847 -20.10 -12.89 -13.19
C ASN A 847 -19.29 -12.74 -14.51
N SER A 848 -19.42 -13.68 -15.46
CA SER A 848 -18.84 -13.62 -16.79
C SER A 848 -19.93 -13.79 -17.86
N VAL A 849 -19.86 -13.03 -18.96
CA VAL A 849 -20.85 -13.04 -20.06
C VAL A 849 -20.94 -14.39 -20.70
N ILE A 850 -19.77 -15.01 -20.87
CA ILE A 850 -19.60 -16.22 -21.66
C ILE A 850 -20.08 -17.45 -20.89
N ASN A 851 -20.02 -17.39 -19.55
CA ASN A 851 -20.51 -18.46 -18.72
C ASN A 851 -22.03 -18.41 -18.72
N ARG A 852 -22.68 -19.57 -18.68
CA ARG A 852 -24.13 -19.63 -18.47
C ARG A 852 -24.48 -19.05 -17.08
N GLU A 853 -25.58 -18.32 -16.97
CA GLU A 853 -26.15 -17.98 -15.65
C GLU A 853 -26.70 -19.25 -15.01
N LEU A 854 -26.19 -19.60 -13.83
CA LEU A 854 -26.76 -20.64 -12.99
C LEU A 854 -27.92 -20.01 -12.25
N VAL A 855 -29.16 -20.44 -12.48
CA VAL A 855 -30.35 -19.72 -12.01
C VAL A 855 -30.98 -20.33 -10.75
N SER A 856 -30.49 -21.50 -10.32
CA SER A 856 -31.01 -22.25 -9.18
C SER A 856 -29.90 -22.89 -8.36
N ILE A 857 -30.22 -23.27 -7.11
CA ILE A 857 -29.29 -24.04 -6.26
C ILE A 857 -28.97 -25.38 -6.93
N ASP A 858 -29.94 -26.02 -7.57
CA ASP A 858 -29.74 -27.31 -8.24
C ASP A 858 -28.75 -27.20 -9.41
N ASP A 859 -28.85 -26.13 -10.22
CA ASP A 859 -27.88 -25.83 -11.29
C ASP A 859 -26.45 -25.67 -10.72
N TYR A 860 -26.33 -24.97 -9.60
CA TYR A 860 -25.06 -24.77 -8.92
C TYR A 860 -24.48 -26.05 -8.33
N GLN A 861 -25.32 -26.88 -7.69
CA GLN A 861 -24.90 -28.16 -7.12
C GLN A 861 -24.46 -29.15 -8.21
N GLN A 862 -25.15 -29.20 -9.34
CA GLN A 862 -24.72 -30.00 -10.49
C GLN A 862 -23.35 -29.54 -11.01
N PHE A 863 -23.15 -28.22 -11.12
CA PHE A 863 -21.88 -27.64 -11.53
C PHE A 863 -20.72 -28.00 -10.57
N LEU A 864 -20.95 -27.99 -9.26
CA LEU A 864 -19.95 -28.42 -8.28
C LEU A 864 -19.62 -29.92 -8.40
N GLN A 865 -20.62 -30.77 -8.60
CA GLN A 865 -20.42 -32.22 -8.77
C GLN A 865 -19.52 -32.53 -9.98
N GLU A 866 -19.68 -31.80 -11.09
CA GLU A 866 -18.83 -31.94 -12.28
C GLU A 866 -17.36 -31.56 -12.04
N LYS A 867 -17.07 -30.71 -11.04
CA LYS A 867 -15.69 -30.34 -10.68
C LYS A 867 -15.00 -31.34 -9.77
N GLY A 868 -15.75 -32.20 -9.07
CA GLY A 868 -15.19 -33.26 -8.23
C GLY A 868 -14.33 -32.78 -7.05
N SER A 869 -14.50 -31.53 -6.59
CA SER A 869 -13.74 -30.91 -5.49
C SER A 869 -14.68 -30.12 -4.59
N ASP A 870 -14.39 -30.07 -3.28
CA ASP A 870 -15.19 -29.28 -2.34
C ASP A 870 -14.88 -27.77 -2.44
N ILE A 871 -15.75 -26.95 -1.86
CA ILE A 871 -15.69 -25.49 -2.00
C ILE A 871 -14.38 -24.89 -1.48
N THR A 872 -13.80 -25.46 -0.41
CA THR A 872 -12.52 -24.98 0.15
C THR A 872 -11.40 -25.26 -0.84
N SER A 873 -11.35 -26.46 -1.43
CA SER A 873 -10.39 -26.79 -2.48
C SER A 873 -10.53 -25.88 -3.71
N LEU A 874 -11.74 -25.63 -4.17
CA LEU A 874 -11.99 -24.78 -5.34
C LEU A 874 -11.56 -23.32 -5.12
N LEU A 875 -11.68 -22.81 -3.89
CA LEU A 875 -11.22 -21.46 -3.54
C LEU A 875 -9.71 -21.39 -3.36
N ASN A 876 -9.08 -22.44 -2.84
CA ASN A 876 -7.62 -22.58 -2.79
C ASN A 876 -7.01 -22.66 -4.19
N ASP A 877 -7.66 -23.36 -5.12
CA ASP A 877 -7.27 -23.39 -6.54
C ASP A 877 -7.38 -22.00 -7.21
N MET A 878 -8.30 -21.16 -6.71
CA MET A 878 -8.40 -19.75 -7.09
C MET A 878 -7.37 -18.85 -6.38
N GLN A 879 -6.50 -19.42 -5.54
CA GLN A 879 -5.47 -18.72 -4.75
C GLN A 879 -6.05 -17.62 -3.87
N ILE A 880 -7.24 -17.85 -3.32
CA ILE A 880 -7.89 -16.93 -2.39
C ILE A 880 -7.45 -17.27 -0.96
N ASP A 881 -7.03 -16.28 -0.17
CA ASP A 881 -6.82 -16.38 1.29
C ASP A 881 -7.98 -15.69 2.00
N TRP A 882 -8.84 -16.46 2.67
CA TRP A 882 -10.06 -15.95 3.28
C TRP A 882 -10.21 -16.25 4.78
N ASN A 883 -10.89 -15.34 5.47
CA ASN A 883 -11.45 -15.51 6.80
C ASN A 883 -12.96 -15.36 6.76
N ILE A 884 -13.65 -15.91 7.75
CA ILE A 884 -15.10 -15.70 7.94
C ILE A 884 -15.29 -15.01 9.29
N MET A 885 -15.92 -13.84 9.29
CA MET A 885 -16.29 -13.11 10.49
C MET A 885 -17.79 -13.21 10.72
N ILE A 886 -18.18 -13.79 11.85
CA ILE A 886 -19.57 -13.94 12.29
C ILE A 886 -19.80 -12.97 13.45
N GLN A 887 -20.76 -12.08 13.33
CA GLN A 887 -21.00 -11.00 14.27
C GLN A 887 -22.43 -11.08 14.80
N LEU A 888 -22.60 -11.02 16.11
CA LEU A 888 -23.86 -10.63 16.72
C LEU A 888 -23.89 -9.10 16.73
N GLN A 889 -24.85 -8.52 16.02
CA GLN A 889 -25.04 -7.08 15.99
C GLN A 889 -26.32 -6.70 16.72
N LYS A 890 -26.26 -5.58 17.44
CA LYS A 890 -27.40 -4.98 18.15
C LYS A 890 -27.75 -3.65 17.49
N LYS A 891 -29.04 -3.42 17.28
CA LYS A 891 -29.56 -2.16 16.77
C LYS A 891 -29.54 -1.10 17.86
N THR A 892 -28.91 0.04 17.58
CA THR A 892 -28.85 1.22 18.45
C THR A 892 -30.12 2.06 18.30
N SER A 893 -30.26 3.09 19.16
CA SER A 893 -31.38 4.03 19.13
C SER A 893 -31.46 4.86 17.84
N ASN A 894 -30.32 5.15 17.19
CA ASN A 894 -30.27 5.82 15.88
C ASN A 894 -30.47 4.85 14.70
N GLY A 895 -30.82 3.58 14.97
CA GLY A 895 -31.14 2.59 13.94
C GLY A 895 -29.93 1.87 13.33
N GLN A 896 -28.70 2.22 13.72
CA GLN A 896 -27.48 1.55 13.27
C GLN A 896 -27.31 0.19 13.93
N TYR A 897 -26.66 -0.76 13.24
CA TYR A 897 -26.27 -2.03 13.85
C TYR A 897 -24.81 -1.98 14.27
N VAL A 898 -24.56 -2.19 15.56
CA VAL A 898 -23.21 -2.27 16.13
C VAL A 898 -22.91 -3.70 16.55
N THR A 899 -21.70 -4.16 16.26
CA THR A 899 -21.25 -5.50 16.69
C THR A 899 -21.05 -5.51 18.20
N VAL A 900 -21.78 -6.41 18.89
CA VAL A 900 -21.72 -6.59 20.36
C VAL A 900 -21.06 -7.90 20.77
N ASP A 901 -20.94 -8.85 19.84
CA ASP A 901 -20.16 -10.07 19.99
C ASP A 901 -19.72 -10.55 18.60
N LYS A 902 -18.62 -11.30 18.50
CA LYS A 902 -18.17 -11.84 17.22
C LYS A 902 -17.23 -13.03 17.38
N LYS A 903 -17.21 -13.86 16.33
CA LYS A 903 -16.30 -14.98 16.12
C LYS A 903 -15.60 -14.78 14.78
N GLU A 904 -14.27 -14.91 14.78
CA GLU A 904 -13.48 -14.90 13.54
C GLU A 904 -12.90 -16.30 13.31
N MET A 905 -13.13 -16.82 12.12
CA MET A 905 -12.57 -18.07 11.63
C MET A 905 -11.44 -17.74 10.67
N VAL A 906 -10.27 -18.35 10.88
CA VAL A 906 -9.02 -18.05 10.16
C VAL A 906 -8.45 -19.30 9.50
N ASN A 907 -7.47 -19.11 8.61
CA ASN A 907 -6.74 -20.18 7.90
C ASN A 907 -7.65 -21.01 6.98
N ASP A 908 -8.24 -20.33 5.99
CA ASP A 908 -9.11 -20.91 4.95
C ASP A 908 -10.22 -21.81 5.53
N PRO A 909 -11.00 -21.27 6.48
CA PRO A 909 -11.96 -22.06 7.21
C PRO A 909 -13.10 -22.53 6.31
N LYS A 910 -13.68 -23.67 6.64
CA LYS A 910 -15.03 -24.03 6.17
C LYS A 910 -16.05 -23.06 6.79
N ASP A 911 -17.18 -22.86 6.10
CA ASP A 911 -18.24 -22.01 6.61
C ASP A 911 -19.07 -22.72 7.70
N GLU A 912 -19.15 -22.14 8.90
CA GLU A 912 -20.01 -22.66 9.98
C GLU A 912 -21.48 -22.33 9.70
N LEU A 913 -22.27 -23.33 9.32
CA LEU A 913 -23.67 -23.14 8.92
C LEU A 913 -24.62 -22.91 10.10
N GLU A 914 -24.24 -23.29 11.31
CA GLU A 914 -25.01 -23.10 12.52
C GLU A 914 -24.12 -22.62 13.67
N GLY A 915 -24.72 -21.91 14.63
CA GLY A 915 -24.01 -21.48 15.83
C GLY A 915 -24.90 -20.67 16.76
N SER A 916 -24.29 -20.14 17.82
CA SER A 916 -25.01 -19.38 18.84
C SER A 916 -24.15 -18.30 19.46
N PHE A 917 -24.79 -17.22 19.90
CA PHE A 917 -24.20 -16.20 20.75
C PHE A 917 -25.02 -16.04 22.03
N ASP A 918 -24.35 -15.72 23.13
CA ASP A 918 -25.02 -15.38 24.38
C ASP A 918 -25.78 -14.07 24.22
N LEU A 919 -27.01 -14.03 24.73
CA LEU A 919 -27.83 -12.82 24.74
C LEU A 919 -27.14 -11.71 25.56
N LYS A 920 -27.03 -10.51 24.99
CA LYS A 920 -26.41 -9.33 25.62
C LYS A 920 -27.46 -8.30 26.08
N GLY A 921 -28.48 -8.77 26.80
CA GLY A 921 -29.60 -7.96 27.29
C GLY A 921 -30.72 -7.71 26.27
N ALA A 922 -31.64 -6.80 26.61
CA ALA A 922 -32.79 -6.47 25.75
C ALA A 922 -32.40 -5.57 24.56
N GLY A 923 -33.11 -5.70 23.44
CA GLY A 923 -32.91 -4.92 22.22
C GLY A 923 -33.21 -5.72 20.96
N THR A 924 -33.00 -5.12 19.79
CA THR A 924 -33.10 -5.81 18.50
C THR A 924 -31.71 -6.26 18.05
N TYR A 925 -31.58 -7.52 17.65
CA TYR A 925 -30.33 -8.15 17.25
C TYR A 925 -30.44 -8.72 15.84
N ARG A 926 -29.30 -8.89 15.16
CA ARG A 926 -29.17 -9.69 13.95
C ARG A 926 -27.80 -10.37 13.91
N ILE A 927 -27.66 -11.41 13.10
CA ILE A 927 -26.38 -12.02 12.76
C ILE A 927 -25.89 -11.40 11.46
N ARG A 928 -24.61 -11.02 11.42
CA ARG A 928 -23.92 -10.59 10.21
C ARG A 928 -22.73 -11.50 9.97
N LYS A 929 -22.61 -12.03 8.76
CA LYS A 929 -21.57 -12.98 8.39
C LYS A 929 -20.82 -12.47 7.19
N ALA A 930 -19.52 -12.23 7.30
CA ALA A 930 -18.72 -11.58 6.28
C ALA A 930 -17.52 -12.44 5.88
N MET A 931 -17.24 -12.49 4.58
CA MET A 931 -16.03 -13.07 4.02
C MET A 931 -14.98 -11.96 3.90
N LEU A 932 -13.84 -12.16 4.54
CA LEU A 932 -12.69 -11.25 4.49
C LEU A 932 -11.61 -11.88 3.63
N ILE A 933 -11.13 -11.16 2.61
CA ILE A 933 -10.05 -11.63 1.74
C ILE A 933 -8.78 -10.84 2.04
N LYS A 934 -7.63 -11.52 2.08
CA LYS A 934 -6.33 -10.86 2.23
C LYS A 934 -5.92 -10.19 0.91
N GLU A 935 -5.77 -8.87 0.95
CA GLU A 935 -5.15 -8.08 -0.11
C GLU A 935 -3.85 -7.47 0.46
N PHE A 936 -2.70 -7.98 0.03
CA PHE A 936 -1.38 -7.65 0.60
C PHE A 936 -1.29 -7.93 2.12
N ALA A 937 -1.14 -6.87 2.93
CA ALA A 937 -0.98 -6.95 4.39
C ALA A 937 -2.29 -6.70 5.16
N LYS A 938 -3.43 -6.48 4.47
CA LYS A 938 -4.71 -6.17 5.10
C LYS A 938 -5.77 -7.17 4.65
N ARG A 939 -6.65 -7.57 5.56
CA ARG A 939 -7.88 -8.28 5.22
C ARG A 939 -8.99 -7.27 5.00
N ARG A 940 -9.71 -7.40 3.89
CA ARG A 940 -10.85 -6.53 3.55
C ARG A 940 -12.09 -7.37 3.34
N GLU A 941 -13.21 -6.82 3.76
CA GLU A 941 -14.49 -7.43 3.47
C GLU A 941 -14.76 -7.43 1.95
N TYR A 942 -15.22 -8.58 1.47
CA TYR A 942 -15.62 -8.77 0.08
C TYR A 942 -17.14 -8.88 -0.03
N VAL A 943 -17.75 -9.89 0.60
CA VAL A 943 -19.20 -10.13 0.62
C VAL A 943 -19.70 -10.45 2.02
N TYR A 944 -20.98 -10.20 2.27
CA TYR A 944 -21.58 -10.49 3.57
C TYR A 944 -23.05 -10.91 3.47
N LEU A 945 -23.54 -11.59 4.50
CA LEU A 945 -24.94 -11.96 4.74
C LEU A 945 -25.42 -11.31 6.04
N VAL A 946 -26.72 -11.06 6.13
CA VAL A 946 -27.40 -10.66 7.38
C VAL A 946 -28.63 -11.54 7.59
N SER A 947 -28.92 -11.87 8.85
CA SER A 947 -30.16 -12.55 9.23
C SER A 947 -31.34 -11.59 9.33
N ASN A 948 -32.52 -12.15 9.60
CA ASN A 948 -33.65 -11.40 10.14
C ASN A 948 -33.31 -10.73 11.48
N ASP A 949 -34.05 -9.67 11.80
CA ASP A 949 -34.04 -9.02 13.11
C ASP A 949 -34.71 -9.90 14.17
N ILE A 950 -34.14 -9.91 15.38
CA ILE A 950 -34.66 -10.58 16.58
C ILE A 950 -34.78 -9.56 17.71
N THR A 951 -36.02 -9.27 18.10
CA THR A 951 -36.30 -8.38 19.23
C THR A 951 -36.43 -9.18 20.51
N VAL A 952 -35.62 -8.81 21.51
CA VAL A 952 -35.59 -9.43 22.83
C VAL A 952 -36.11 -8.43 23.86
N THR A 953 -37.17 -8.80 24.57
CA THR A 953 -37.79 -7.95 25.59
C THR A 953 -37.00 -7.94 26.89
N LYS A 954 -37.26 -6.95 27.75
CA LYS A 954 -36.66 -6.89 29.10
C LYS A 954 -36.98 -8.13 29.93
N GLU A 955 -38.19 -8.67 29.83
CA GLU A 955 -38.61 -9.89 30.56
C GLU A 955 -37.85 -11.13 30.09
N GLN A 956 -37.63 -11.27 28.78
CA GLN A 956 -36.85 -12.37 28.21
C GLN A 956 -35.37 -12.27 28.61
N ALA A 957 -34.81 -11.06 28.66
CA ALA A 957 -33.45 -10.83 29.15
C ALA A 957 -33.30 -11.09 30.67
N LEU A 958 -34.33 -10.79 31.48
CA LEU A 958 -34.31 -10.99 32.94
C LEU A 958 -34.35 -12.47 33.35
N LYS A 959 -34.90 -13.37 32.52
CA LYS A 959 -34.85 -14.83 32.78
C LYS A 959 -33.43 -15.40 32.81
N GLN A 960 -32.45 -14.67 32.26
CA GLN A 960 -31.01 -14.98 32.29
C GLN A 960 -30.37 -14.65 33.66
N GLU A 961 -30.87 -13.65 34.39
CA GLU A 961 -30.31 -13.23 35.70
C GLU A 961 -30.75 -14.14 36.86
N VAL A 962 -31.86 -14.89 36.72
CA VAL A 962 -32.43 -15.71 37.82
C VAL A 962 -31.79 -17.10 37.91
N THR A 963 -31.12 -17.60 36.86
CA THR A 963 -30.55 -18.96 36.83
C THR A 963 -29.05 -19.03 37.16
N ALA A 964 -28.35 -17.90 37.25
CA ALA A 964 -26.89 -17.87 37.43
C ALA A 964 -26.39 -17.71 38.88
N ASN A 965 -27.28 -17.54 39.87
CA ASN A 965 -26.87 -17.27 41.26
C ASN A 965 -27.28 -18.40 42.22
N LYS A 966 -26.42 -19.42 42.32
CA LYS A 966 -26.22 -20.17 43.57
C LYS A 966 -24.72 -20.27 43.85
N GLU A 967 -24.35 -19.67 44.98
CA GLU A 967 -23.09 -19.83 45.74
C GLU A 967 -21.80 -19.24 45.12
N GLU A 968 -21.47 -17.99 45.50
CA GLU A 968 -20.47 -17.73 46.54
C GLU A 968 -20.60 -16.30 47.08
N ILE A 969 -20.45 -16.15 48.40
CA ILE A 969 -20.73 -14.95 49.18
C ILE A 969 -19.51 -14.03 49.17
N GLY A 970 -19.68 -12.80 48.66
CA GLY A 970 -18.71 -11.71 48.76
C GLY A 970 -19.37 -10.34 48.53
N LEU A 971 -19.99 -9.81 49.59
CA LEU A 971 -20.45 -8.42 49.77
C LEU A 971 -21.00 -7.69 48.52
N THR A 972 -22.10 -8.19 47.94
CA THR A 972 -22.87 -7.46 46.92
C THR A 972 -23.92 -6.53 47.52
N LYS A 973 -24.04 -5.32 46.91
CA LYS A 973 -25.08 -4.27 47.06
C LYS A 973 -24.84 -3.21 48.13
N VAL A 974 -24.05 -2.19 47.79
CA VAL A 974 -23.97 -0.97 48.60
C VAL A 974 -25.05 0.03 48.17
N GLN A 975 -26.16 0.08 48.91
CA GLN A 975 -26.90 1.35 49.08
C GLN A 975 -26.10 2.18 50.08
N LEU A 976 -25.23 3.06 49.58
CA LEU A 976 -24.51 4.00 50.44
C LEU A 976 -25.47 5.10 50.88
N ALA A 977 -25.48 5.39 52.18
CA ALA A 977 -26.08 6.62 52.69
C ALA A 977 -25.24 7.83 52.27
N ASP A 978 -25.86 9.00 52.24
CA ASP A 978 -25.14 10.27 52.02
C ASP A 978 -23.98 10.40 53.03
N GLY A 979 -22.80 10.78 52.53
CA GLY A 979 -21.59 10.85 53.33
C GLY A 979 -20.31 10.61 52.53
N VAL A 980 -19.18 10.74 53.22
CA VAL A 980 -17.83 10.57 52.63
C VAL A 980 -17.25 9.23 53.07
N TYR A 981 -16.73 8.48 52.11
CA TYR A 981 -16.11 7.17 52.25
C TYR A 981 -14.75 7.17 51.56
N TYR A 982 -13.91 6.19 51.91
CA TYR A 982 -12.58 6.00 51.35
C TYR A 982 -12.40 4.54 50.95
N LEU A 983 -11.75 4.31 49.81
CA LEU A 983 -11.37 2.98 49.34
C LEU A 983 -10.07 3.04 48.54
N THR A 984 -9.43 1.90 48.34
CA THR A 984 -8.24 1.75 47.51
C THR A 984 -8.63 1.55 46.04
N ALA A 985 -7.86 2.13 45.12
CA ALA A 985 -8.00 1.88 43.69
C ALA A 985 -6.64 1.73 42.98
N ASP A 986 -6.62 0.91 41.93
CA ASP A 986 -5.49 0.74 41.03
C ASP A 986 -5.89 1.10 39.59
N MET A 987 -4.94 1.59 38.80
CA MET A 987 -5.06 1.82 37.37
C MET A 987 -4.44 0.66 36.58
N LEU A 988 -5.26 0.01 35.76
CA LEU A 988 -4.92 -1.14 34.95
C LEU A 988 -4.94 -0.77 33.46
N LYS A 989 -4.20 -1.51 32.64
CA LYS A 989 -4.30 -1.44 31.19
C LYS A 989 -5.65 -2.03 30.72
N SER A 990 -5.92 -1.90 29.43
CA SER A 990 -7.15 -2.44 28.81
C SER A 990 -7.28 -3.96 28.94
N ASP A 991 -6.18 -4.68 29.22
CA ASP A 991 -6.17 -6.13 29.50
C ASP A 991 -6.67 -6.51 30.90
N LEU A 992 -6.95 -5.54 31.79
CA LEU A 992 -7.32 -5.72 33.20
C LEU A 992 -6.33 -6.51 34.08
N ALA A 993 -5.21 -6.96 33.54
CA ALA A 993 -4.23 -7.77 34.25
C ALA A 993 -2.99 -6.95 34.59
N SER A 994 -2.52 -6.17 33.62
CA SER A 994 -1.30 -5.38 33.69
C SER A 994 -1.55 -4.02 34.33
N GLU A 995 -0.59 -3.59 35.15
CA GLU A 995 -0.60 -2.24 35.71
C GLU A 995 -0.41 -1.18 34.60
N SER A 996 -1.22 -0.11 34.65
CA SER A 996 -1.04 1.04 33.77
C SER A 996 0.09 1.93 34.29
N MET A 997 0.82 2.62 33.41
CA MET A 997 1.79 3.65 33.85
C MET A 997 1.11 4.76 34.67
N SER A 998 -0.18 5.03 34.43
CA SER A 998 -0.97 5.99 35.22
C SER A 998 -1.18 5.56 36.66
N ASN A 999 -0.94 4.29 37.01
CA ASN A 999 -1.04 3.79 38.39
C ASN A 999 -0.07 4.52 39.31
N LYS A 1000 1.13 4.82 38.81
CA LYS A 1000 2.15 5.61 39.53
C LYS A 1000 1.82 7.10 39.63
N ALA A 1001 0.82 7.56 38.88
CA ALA A 1001 0.43 8.97 38.81
C ALA A 1001 -0.82 9.29 39.66
N ILE A 1002 -1.39 8.32 40.36
CA ILE A 1002 -2.52 8.54 41.29
C ILE A 1002 -2.08 8.36 42.74
N ASN A 1003 -2.86 8.96 43.64
CA ASN A 1003 -2.97 8.48 45.00
C ASN A 1003 -3.95 7.30 45.02
N HIS A 1004 -3.53 6.15 45.59
CA HIS A 1004 -4.35 4.94 45.57
C HIS A 1004 -5.57 5.03 46.49
N ARG A 1005 -5.56 5.94 47.48
CA ARG A 1005 -6.75 6.26 48.26
C ARG A 1005 -7.68 7.17 47.45
N VAL A 1006 -8.83 6.63 47.06
CA VAL A 1006 -9.90 7.36 46.38
C VAL A 1006 -10.99 7.73 47.37
N THR A 1007 -11.52 8.95 47.25
CA THR A 1007 -12.64 9.42 48.09
C THR A 1007 -13.95 9.19 47.35
N LEU A 1008 -14.88 8.48 47.96
CA LEU A 1008 -16.23 8.24 47.45
C LEU A 1008 -17.22 9.11 48.24
N ILE A 1009 -17.81 10.10 47.58
CA ILE A 1009 -18.75 11.04 48.17
C ILE A 1009 -20.15 10.72 47.67
N VAL A 1010 -21.10 10.55 48.58
CA VAL A 1010 -22.51 10.35 48.25
C VAL A 1010 -23.30 11.58 48.67
N GLU A 1011 -23.87 12.29 47.70
CA GLU A 1011 -24.68 13.50 47.91
C GLU A 1011 -26.05 13.29 47.29
N LYS A 1012 -27.12 13.39 48.10
CA LYS A 1012 -28.52 13.20 47.67
C LYS A 1012 -28.72 11.85 46.94
N GLY A 1013 -28.08 10.80 47.43
CA GLY A 1013 -28.09 9.46 46.86
C GLY A 1013 -27.26 9.28 45.58
N LEU A 1014 -26.52 10.30 45.14
CA LEU A 1014 -25.65 10.22 43.96
C LEU A 1014 -24.18 10.08 44.37
N PRO A 1015 -23.50 8.98 43.97
CA PRO A 1015 -22.09 8.75 44.30
C PRO A 1015 -21.12 9.38 43.29
N TYR A 1016 -20.07 10.00 43.80
CA TYR A 1016 -18.97 10.61 43.05
C TYR A 1016 -17.62 10.11 43.58
N LEU A 1017 -16.66 9.89 42.69
CA LEU A 1017 -15.28 9.58 43.04
C LEU A 1017 -14.42 10.83 42.87
N GLU A 1018 -13.68 11.19 43.90
CA GLU A 1018 -12.61 12.18 43.83
C GLU A 1018 -11.25 11.48 43.84
N ILE A 1019 -10.45 11.77 42.81
CA ILE A 1019 -9.17 11.14 42.54
C ILE A 1019 -8.10 12.23 42.62
N GLU A 1020 -7.15 12.05 43.53
CA GLU A 1020 -5.97 12.90 43.63
C GLU A 1020 -4.83 12.33 42.78
N PHE A 1021 -4.29 13.14 41.88
CA PHE A 1021 -3.14 12.79 41.06
C PHE A 1021 -1.85 13.34 41.68
N LYS A 1022 -0.73 12.67 41.38
CA LYS A 1022 0.62 13.10 41.75
C LYS A 1022 1.49 13.22 40.49
N GLY A 1023 2.45 14.15 40.52
CA GLY A 1023 3.43 14.28 39.44
C GLY A 1023 4.26 13.01 39.27
N MET A 1024 4.61 12.66 38.04
CA MET A 1024 5.38 11.46 37.71
C MET A 1024 6.69 11.84 37.02
N THR A 1025 7.77 11.13 37.34
CA THR A 1025 9.09 11.34 36.72
C THR A 1025 9.41 10.20 35.75
N VAL A 1026 9.71 10.53 34.50
CA VAL A 1026 10.16 9.57 33.47
C VAL A 1026 11.52 10.02 32.94
N GLY A 1027 12.58 9.31 33.31
CA GLY A 1027 13.96 9.73 33.04
C GLY A 1027 14.31 11.02 33.80
N LYS A 1028 14.72 12.07 33.07
CA LYS A 1028 15.01 13.41 33.63
C LYS A 1028 13.80 14.36 33.62
N MET A 1029 12.66 13.93 33.10
CA MET A 1029 11.50 14.78 32.86
C MET A 1029 10.40 14.53 33.89
N GLN A 1030 9.78 15.60 34.39
CA GLN A 1030 8.66 15.58 35.31
C GLN A 1030 7.37 15.89 34.54
N GLY A 1031 6.33 15.08 34.68
CA GLY A 1031 5.08 15.19 33.95
C GLY A 1031 3.86 15.10 34.87
N TYR A 1032 2.79 15.76 34.46
CA TYR A 1032 1.51 15.80 35.18
C TYR A 1032 0.37 15.36 34.24
N LEU A 1033 -0.75 14.94 34.83
CA LEU A 1033 -1.97 14.67 34.09
C LEU A 1033 -2.47 15.95 33.43
N GLY A 1034 -2.78 15.93 32.13
CA GLY A 1034 -3.36 17.06 31.41
C GLY A 1034 -4.89 17.04 31.37
N GLU A 1035 -5.50 15.89 31.04
CA GLU A 1035 -6.96 15.73 31.04
C GLU A 1035 -7.39 14.34 31.52
N LEU A 1036 -8.57 14.24 32.13
CA LEU A 1036 -9.25 12.99 32.45
C LEU A 1036 -10.67 13.01 31.89
N SER A 1037 -11.06 11.95 31.19
CA SER A 1037 -12.45 11.65 30.87
C SER A 1037 -12.79 10.25 31.35
N TYR A 1038 -14.06 9.99 31.61
CA TYR A 1038 -14.56 8.68 32.02
C TYR A 1038 -15.67 8.24 31.06
N PHE A 1039 -15.79 6.94 30.84
CA PHE A 1039 -16.92 6.43 30.06
C PHE A 1039 -18.12 6.29 30.99
N VAL A 1040 -19.26 6.80 30.55
CA VAL A 1040 -20.51 6.77 31.33
C VAL A 1040 -21.18 5.41 31.26
N ASP A 1041 -22.30 5.27 31.97
CA ASP A 1041 -23.05 4.02 32.01
C ASP A 1041 -23.42 3.50 30.62
N GLY A 1042 -23.20 2.21 30.40
CA GLY A 1042 -23.46 1.54 29.11
C GLY A 1042 -22.24 1.41 28.20
N TYR A 1043 -21.04 1.72 28.70
CA TYR A 1043 -19.79 1.43 27.99
C TYR A 1043 -19.62 -0.08 27.73
N GLN A 1044 -19.04 -0.42 26.59
CA GLN A 1044 -18.63 -1.79 26.23
C GLN A 1044 -17.11 -1.84 26.06
N ARG A 1045 -16.54 -3.03 25.85
CA ARG A 1045 -15.12 -3.19 25.52
C ARG A 1045 -14.98 -3.75 24.11
N ASP A 1046 -14.05 -3.20 23.34
CA ASP A 1046 -13.68 -3.75 22.04
C ASP A 1046 -12.84 -5.04 22.20
N LEU A 1047 -12.47 -5.64 21.08
CA LEU A 1047 -11.66 -6.87 21.06
C LEU A 1047 -10.31 -6.76 21.76
N ALA A 1048 -9.73 -5.57 21.81
CA ALA A 1048 -8.45 -5.34 22.48
C ALA A 1048 -8.62 -5.07 23.98
N GLY A 1049 -9.84 -5.24 24.50
CA GLY A 1049 -10.22 -4.95 25.89
C GLY A 1049 -10.46 -3.48 26.18
N LYS A 1050 -10.41 -2.60 25.16
CA LYS A 1050 -10.48 -1.14 25.36
C LYS A 1050 -11.94 -0.69 25.45
N PRO A 1051 -12.30 0.18 26.40
CA PRO A 1051 -13.67 0.67 26.54
C PRO A 1051 -14.07 1.57 25.37
N ILE A 1052 -15.30 1.35 24.90
CA ILE A 1052 -16.00 2.07 23.85
C ILE A 1052 -17.37 2.51 24.39
N GLY A 1053 -17.79 3.73 24.11
CA GLY A 1053 -19.03 4.28 24.63
C GLY A 1053 -18.96 5.80 24.78
N GLN A 1054 -20.05 6.39 25.25
CA GLN A 1054 -20.12 7.82 25.54
C GLN A 1054 -19.14 8.16 26.67
N LYS A 1055 -18.46 9.30 26.55
CA LYS A 1055 -17.52 9.82 27.55
C LYS A 1055 -17.97 11.17 28.07
N GLU A 1056 -17.66 11.42 29.31
CA GLU A 1056 -17.77 12.74 29.93
C GLU A 1056 -16.40 13.18 30.48
N LYS A 1057 -16.17 14.49 30.48
CA LYS A 1057 -14.96 15.06 31.09
C LYS A 1057 -15.11 15.03 32.61
N ALA A 1058 -14.01 14.72 33.30
CA ALA A 1058 -13.98 14.86 34.75
C ALA A 1058 -14.06 16.32 35.16
N GLU A 1059 -14.77 16.60 36.25
CA GLU A 1059 -14.80 17.92 36.88
C GLU A 1059 -13.47 18.18 37.59
N VAL A 1060 -12.87 19.35 37.40
CA VAL A 1060 -11.62 19.71 38.06
C VAL A 1060 -11.93 20.40 39.39
N ILE A 1061 -11.49 19.80 40.50
CA ILE A 1061 -11.71 20.32 41.85
C ILE A 1061 -10.55 21.22 42.29
N SER A 1062 -9.31 20.86 41.94
CA SER A 1062 -8.14 21.70 42.23
C SER A 1062 -7.01 21.48 41.21
N TYR A 1063 -6.05 22.41 41.19
CA TYR A 1063 -4.87 22.38 40.32
C TYR A 1063 -3.60 22.21 41.14
N PHE A 1064 -2.53 21.72 40.51
CA PHE A 1064 -1.20 21.74 41.13
C PHE A 1064 -0.70 23.18 41.25
N THR A 1065 -0.08 23.52 42.37
CA THR A 1065 0.51 24.84 42.59
C THR A 1065 2.01 24.74 42.85
N ASP A 1066 2.75 25.78 42.48
CA ASP A 1066 4.15 25.95 42.87
C ASP A 1066 4.29 26.35 44.36
N ALA A 1067 5.53 26.55 44.81
CA ALA A 1067 5.84 26.95 46.18
C ALA A 1067 5.28 28.32 46.59
N THR A 1068 4.78 29.12 45.65
CA THR A 1068 4.15 30.43 45.88
C THR A 1068 2.62 30.36 45.88
N GLY A 1069 2.04 29.18 45.59
CA GLY A 1069 0.59 28.97 45.50
C GLY A 1069 0.00 29.28 44.11
N LYS A 1070 0.82 29.59 43.10
CA LYS A 1070 0.36 29.80 41.72
C LYS A 1070 0.22 28.45 40.99
N SER A 1071 -0.82 28.28 40.19
CA SER A 1071 -1.04 27.03 39.45
C SER A 1071 0.09 26.71 38.46
N LEU A 1072 0.47 25.44 38.35
CA LEU A 1072 1.46 24.95 37.40
C LEU A 1072 0.83 24.87 36.00
N GLU A 1073 1.46 25.54 35.03
CA GLU A 1073 1.01 25.63 33.63
C GLU A 1073 1.96 24.84 32.69
N ASP A 1074 1.42 24.28 31.60
CA ASP A 1074 2.19 23.68 30.51
C ASP A 1074 2.73 24.74 29.51
N THR A 1075 3.54 24.31 28.52
CA THR A 1075 4.09 25.19 27.48
C THR A 1075 3.04 25.83 26.56
N TYR A 1076 1.77 25.44 26.70
CA TYR A 1076 0.61 25.95 25.96
C TYR A 1076 -0.31 26.80 26.85
N GLY A 1077 0.08 27.09 28.09
CA GLY A 1077 -0.64 27.95 29.04
C GLY A 1077 -1.81 27.27 29.76
N LYS A 1078 -1.83 25.93 29.84
CA LYS A 1078 -2.90 25.17 30.48
C LYS A 1078 -2.50 24.67 31.87
N ASN A 1079 -3.36 24.91 32.87
CA ASN A 1079 -3.15 24.47 34.25
C ASN A 1079 -3.30 22.95 34.41
N TYR A 1080 -2.39 22.33 35.19
CA TYR A 1080 -2.45 20.90 35.48
C TYR A 1080 -3.40 20.57 36.65
N PRO A 1081 -4.46 19.78 36.42
CA PRO A 1081 -5.39 19.39 37.47
C PRO A 1081 -4.74 18.45 38.49
N LYS A 1082 -5.01 18.68 39.78
CA LYS A 1082 -4.51 17.87 40.91
C LYS A 1082 -5.57 16.94 41.47
N VAL A 1083 -6.79 17.43 41.70
CA VAL A 1083 -7.93 16.60 42.16
C VAL A 1083 -9.04 16.72 41.13
N LEU A 1084 -9.53 15.59 40.64
CA LEU A 1084 -10.65 15.52 39.71
C LEU A 1084 -11.79 14.67 40.28
N ARG A 1085 -13.01 15.07 39.97
CA ARG A 1085 -14.25 14.41 40.38
C ARG A 1085 -14.96 13.80 39.17
N ILE A 1086 -15.41 12.57 39.30
CA ILE A 1086 -16.22 11.86 38.31
C ILE A 1086 -17.45 11.26 38.97
N LYS A 1087 -18.55 11.14 38.22
CA LYS A 1087 -19.72 10.40 38.70
C LYS A 1087 -19.40 8.90 38.70
N LEU A 1088 -19.71 8.20 39.79
CA LEU A 1088 -19.54 6.76 39.84
C LEU A 1088 -20.63 6.09 38.99
N ILE A 1089 -20.22 5.42 37.93
CA ILE A 1089 -21.10 4.68 37.04
C ILE A 1089 -21.71 3.46 37.75
N GLU A 1090 -22.95 3.10 37.40
CA GLU A 1090 -23.66 1.95 37.96
C GLU A 1090 -22.97 0.61 37.64
N GLN A 1091 -22.29 0.46 36.48
CA GLN A 1091 -21.53 -0.78 36.23
C GLN A 1091 -20.38 -0.97 37.22
N ALA A 1092 -19.68 0.10 37.59
CA ALA A 1092 -18.55 0.03 38.53
C ALA A 1092 -18.98 -0.38 39.95
N LYS A 1093 -20.25 -0.17 40.32
CA LYS A 1093 -20.82 -0.70 41.57
C LYS A 1093 -20.99 -2.23 41.54
N LYS A 1094 -21.00 -2.83 40.34
CA LYS A 1094 -21.16 -4.28 40.14
C LYS A 1094 -19.81 -4.97 39.97
N ASP A 1095 -18.93 -4.43 39.15
CA ASP A 1095 -17.67 -5.07 38.76
C ASP A 1095 -16.41 -4.39 39.33
N GLY A 1096 -16.56 -3.23 39.99
CA GLY A 1096 -15.45 -2.44 40.52
C GLY A 1096 -14.63 -1.73 39.44
N LEU A 1097 -15.06 -1.67 38.18
CA LEU A 1097 -14.25 -1.17 37.07
C LEU A 1097 -14.80 0.15 36.52
N VAL A 1098 -14.00 1.19 36.64
CA VAL A 1098 -14.26 2.51 36.07
C VAL A 1098 -13.36 2.71 34.85
N PRO A 1099 -13.89 2.69 33.62
CA PRO A 1099 -13.13 2.99 32.40
C PRO A 1099 -12.79 4.48 32.31
N LEU A 1100 -11.52 4.78 32.09
CA LEU A 1100 -11.00 6.15 32.01
C LEU A 1100 -10.19 6.36 30.74
N GLN A 1101 -10.18 7.60 30.26
CA GLN A 1101 -9.23 8.08 29.26
C GLN A 1101 -8.38 9.17 29.90
N VAL A 1102 -7.07 8.93 29.94
CA VAL A 1102 -6.06 9.73 30.62
C VAL A 1102 -5.18 10.38 29.56
N PHE A 1103 -5.07 11.71 29.56
CA PHE A 1103 -4.16 12.45 28.68
C PHE A 1103 -2.97 12.98 29.47
N VAL A 1104 -1.75 12.68 29.01
CA VAL A 1104 -0.50 13.14 29.63
C VAL A 1104 0.34 13.87 28.56
N PRO A 1105 0.46 15.21 28.63
CA PRO A 1105 1.10 16.01 27.58
C PRO A 1105 2.53 15.58 27.26
N ILE A 1106 3.32 15.24 28.29
CA ILE A 1106 4.73 14.89 28.11
C ILE A 1106 4.93 13.55 27.39
N MET A 1107 3.95 12.64 27.46
CA MET A 1107 4.06 11.33 26.80
C MET A 1107 3.85 11.45 25.29
N ASP A 1108 3.06 12.43 24.84
CA ASP A 1108 2.91 12.75 23.41
C ASP A 1108 4.21 13.30 22.81
N SER A 1109 5.00 14.04 23.60
CA SER A 1109 6.30 14.58 23.22
C SER A 1109 7.43 13.53 23.17
N ILE A 1110 7.25 12.34 23.78
CA ILE A 1110 8.29 11.31 23.91
C ILE A 1110 7.98 10.06 23.07
N SER A 1111 6.71 9.70 22.87
CA SER A 1111 6.28 8.51 22.13
C SER A 1111 4.93 8.78 21.45
N ARG A 1112 4.90 8.81 20.11
CA ARG A 1112 3.71 9.16 19.31
C ARG A 1112 2.48 8.32 19.64
N GLY A 1113 1.38 9.00 19.97
CA GLY A 1113 0.08 8.37 20.20
C GLY A 1113 -0.91 9.24 20.99
N SER A 1114 -1.33 10.39 20.45
CA SER A 1114 -2.43 11.26 20.95
C SER A 1114 -2.33 11.78 22.40
N GLY A 1115 -1.22 11.51 23.11
CA GLY A 1115 -1.06 11.62 24.56
C GLY A 1115 -2.14 10.92 25.42
N SER A 1116 -3.19 10.36 24.82
CA SER A 1116 -4.43 9.90 25.44
C SER A 1116 -4.45 8.38 25.47
N GLN A 1117 -4.37 7.81 26.67
CA GLN A 1117 -4.41 6.38 26.88
C GLN A 1117 -5.67 5.97 27.63
N THR A 1118 -6.17 4.80 27.29
CA THR A 1118 -7.37 4.25 27.92
C THR A 1118 -6.98 3.22 28.96
N VAL A 1119 -7.51 3.39 30.16
CA VAL A 1119 -7.15 2.62 31.36
C VAL A 1119 -8.42 2.24 32.11
N PHE A 1120 -8.32 1.28 33.02
CA PHE A 1120 -9.38 0.94 33.95
C PHE A 1120 -8.93 1.25 35.37
N MET A 1121 -9.68 2.07 36.09
CA MET A 1121 -9.55 2.17 37.53
C MET A 1121 -10.34 1.03 38.18
N ARG A 1122 -9.66 0.15 38.90
CA ARG A 1122 -10.27 -0.93 39.67
C ARG A 1122 -10.40 -0.49 41.13
N LEU A 1123 -11.65 -0.42 41.58
CA LEU A 1123 -12.05 -0.10 42.94
C LEU A 1123 -12.04 -1.37 43.80
N ASP A 1124 -11.34 -1.33 44.94
CA ASP A 1124 -11.42 -2.39 45.93
C ASP A 1124 -12.57 -2.13 46.90
N TRP A 1125 -13.73 -2.70 46.60
CA TRP A 1125 -14.92 -2.59 47.45
C TRP A 1125 -14.73 -3.20 48.84
N GLN A 1126 -13.76 -4.10 49.05
CA GLN A 1126 -13.48 -4.69 50.36
C GLN A 1126 -12.75 -3.71 51.29
N SER A 1127 -12.03 -2.74 50.72
CA SER A 1127 -11.31 -1.69 51.47
C SER A 1127 -12.19 -0.51 51.92
N LEU A 1128 -13.47 -0.50 51.52
CA LEU A 1128 -14.37 0.62 51.75
C LEU A 1128 -14.59 0.93 53.24
N THR A 1129 -14.34 2.16 53.65
CA THR A 1129 -14.43 2.59 55.05
C THR A 1129 -14.82 4.08 55.18
N LYS A 1130 -15.35 4.48 56.34
CA LYS A 1130 -15.54 5.90 56.69
C LYS A 1130 -14.31 6.52 57.37
N ASP A 1131 -13.38 5.69 57.82
CA ASP A 1131 -12.15 6.12 58.50
C ASP A 1131 -11.00 6.23 57.50
N LYS A 1132 -10.63 7.47 57.15
CA LYS A 1132 -9.58 7.80 56.17
C LYS A 1132 -8.24 7.13 56.47
N ASN A 1133 -7.93 6.89 57.75
CA ASN A 1133 -6.64 6.37 58.17
C ASN A 1133 -6.50 4.84 57.98
N LYS A 1134 -7.61 4.15 57.67
CA LYS A 1134 -7.60 2.70 57.39
C LYS A 1134 -7.31 2.36 55.92
N VAL A 1135 -7.22 3.37 55.05
CA VAL A 1135 -6.85 3.23 53.64
C VAL A 1135 -5.55 3.99 53.40
N GLY A 1136 -4.52 3.27 52.94
CA GLY A 1136 -3.22 3.84 52.61
C GLY A 1136 -3.16 4.43 51.21
N ASP A 1137 -2.10 5.19 50.94
CA ASP A 1137 -1.83 5.83 49.64
C ASP A 1137 -1.01 4.93 48.69
N GLU A 1138 -0.85 3.65 49.05
CA GLU A 1138 -0.05 2.62 48.37
C GLU A 1138 -0.93 1.61 47.60
N PRO A 1139 -0.43 1.00 46.51
CA PRO A 1139 -1.16 0.03 45.69
C PRO A 1139 -1.48 -1.29 46.41
N LEU A 1140 -2.43 -2.06 45.88
CA LEU A 1140 -2.78 -3.40 46.39
C LEU A 1140 -1.59 -4.37 46.28
N SER A 1141 -1.18 -5.02 47.37
CA SER A 1141 -0.12 -6.04 47.35
C SER A 1141 -0.60 -7.34 46.68
N ARG A 1142 0.05 -7.73 45.56
CA ARG A 1142 -0.22 -9.02 44.90
C ARG A 1142 0.72 -10.09 45.47
N THR A 1143 0.24 -10.96 46.35
CA THR A 1143 0.89 -12.25 46.64
C THR A 1143 0.24 -13.33 45.79
N GLY A 1144 1.06 -14.03 44.99
CA GLY A 1144 0.61 -15.10 44.12
C GLY A 1144 1.74 -15.63 43.24
N ASP A 1145 2.82 -16.11 43.86
CA ASP A 1145 3.75 -17.02 43.19
C ASP A 1145 3.46 -18.42 43.73
N GLY A 1146 3.04 -19.32 42.84
CA GLY A 1146 2.95 -20.74 43.11
C GLY A 1146 4.35 -21.32 43.17
N GLY A 1147 5.06 -21.05 44.26
CA GLY A 1147 6.39 -21.58 44.55
C GLY A 1147 6.37 -22.40 45.82
N VAL A 1148 6.70 -23.68 45.68
CA VAL A 1148 6.90 -24.65 46.76
C VAL A 1148 7.72 -24.03 47.90
N SER A 1149 7.12 -23.93 49.07
CA SER A 1149 7.79 -23.67 50.33
C SER A 1149 8.60 -24.91 50.74
N THR A 1150 9.91 -24.90 50.49
CA THR A 1150 10.84 -25.75 51.24
C THR A 1150 11.00 -25.18 52.64
N VAL A 1151 10.28 -25.74 53.60
CA VAL A 1151 10.57 -25.56 55.03
C VAL A 1151 11.69 -26.52 55.41
N SER A 1152 12.86 -26.00 55.75
CA SER A 1152 13.79 -26.71 56.63
C SER A 1152 13.25 -26.61 58.06
N GLN A 1153 12.75 -27.71 58.61
CA GLN A 1153 12.50 -27.90 60.03
C GLN A 1153 13.22 -29.18 60.52
N PRO A 1154 13.40 -29.31 61.85
CA PRO A 1154 14.70 -29.56 62.47
C PRO A 1154 15.02 -31.04 62.69
N THR A 1155 16.25 -31.28 63.14
CA THR A 1155 16.86 -32.55 63.58
C THR A 1155 15.91 -33.54 64.29
N GLY A 1156 15.95 -34.82 63.88
CA GLY A 1156 15.51 -35.95 64.73
C GLY A 1156 15.01 -37.21 64.00
N ILE A 1157 15.91 -38.15 63.70
CA ILE A 1157 15.72 -39.57 63.29
C ILE A 1157 15.45 -40.44 64.57
N PRO A 1158 15.04 -41.75 64.59
CA PRO A 1158 14.64 -42.72 63.54
C PRO A 1158 13.33 -43.55 63.76
N ALA A 1159 12.83 -44.11 62.64
CA ALA A 1159 12.44 -45.52 62.32
C ALA A 1159 11.54 -46.36 63.27
N TYR A 1160 10.58 -47.21 62.85
CA TYR A 1160 10.43 -48.22 61.77
C TYR A 1160 8.93 -48.70 61.78
N PRO A 1161 8.43 -49.69 60.98
CA PRO A 1161 7.93 -49.69 59.59
C PRO A 1161 6.38 -49.85 59.40
N ALA A 1162 5.93 -49.75 58.12
CA ALA A 1162 5.03 -50.70 57.40
C ALA A 1162 3.73 -50.17 56.71
N ARG A 1163 3.67 -50.48 55.39
CA ARG A 1163 2.57 -51.01 54.54
C ARG A 1163 1.28 -50.22 54.20
N ARG A 1164 1.17 -49.97 52.87
CA ARG A 1164 0.10 -50.34 51.88
C ARG A 1164 -1.39 -50.29 52.31
N SER A 1165 -2.21 -49.62 51.48
CA SER A 1165 -3.08 -50.24 50.43
C SER A 1165 -3.96 -49.15 49.77
N LYS A 1166 -3.88 -49.00 48.44
CA LYS A 1166 -4.94 -49.31 47.44
C LYS A 1166 -6.35 -48.82 47.79
N SER A 1167 -6.81 -47.79 47.07
CA SER A 1167 -7.80 -47.85 45.97
C SER A 1167 -7.85 -46.51 45.27
#